data_AF-A0A8I5NCS6-F1
#
_entry.id   AF-A0A8I5NCS6-F1
#
_cell.length_a   1.000
_cell.length_b   1.000
_cell.length_c   1.000
_cell.angle_alpha   90.00
_cell.angle_beta   90.00
_cell.angle_gamma   90.00
#
_symmetry.space_group_name_H-M   'P 1'
#
loop_
_entity.id
_entity.type
_entity.pdbx_description
1 polymer ?
#
loop_
_entity_poly.entity_id
_entity_poly.type
_entity_poly.pdbx_seq_one_letter_code
_entity_poly.pdbx_strand_id
1 'polypeptide(L)'
;MGWNSPKSRPLGRMARSNLKAQKELVCSPTSFPLLHGVRKGRRQLRGRQVLRLGGCGPPLRDRGELGRTGRPGPRPGFPLQPEGTRSSRLAPPRASCLAADPPPRRDAPGFDQICPFPLPRPPRRPQAPRAAGLPPGRRPVWVLRASPAGSAPGAMPFRKACGPKLTNSPTVIVMVGLPARGKTYISKKLTRYLNWIGVPTKVFNVGEYRREAVKQYSSYNFFRPDNEEAMKVRKQCALAALRDVKSYLAKEGGQIAVFDATNTTRERRHMILHFAKENDFKAFFIESVCDDPTVVASNIMEVKISSPDYKDCNSAEAMDDFMKRISCYEASYQPLDPDKCDRDLSLIKVIDVGRRFLVNRVQDHIQSRIVYYLMNIHVQPRTIYLCRHGENEHNLQGRIGGDSGLSSRGKKFASALSKFVEEQNLKDLRVWTSQLKSTIQTAEALRLPYEQWKALNEIDAGVCEELTYEEIRDTYPEEYALREQDKYYYRYPTGESYQDLVQRLEPVIMELERQENVLVICHQAVLRCLLAYFLDKSAEEMPYLKCPLHTVLKLTPVAYGCRVESIYLNVESVSTHRERSEDAKKGPNPLMRRNSVTPLASPEPTKKPRINSFEEHVASTSAALPSCLPPEVPTQLPGQKWDDWSSSSHLVPMR
;
A
#
# COMPACT_ATOMS: atom_id res chain seq x y z
N MET A 1 4.26 -66.34 -43.59
CA MET A 1 3.67 -64.98 -43.56
C MET A 1 4.19 -64.34 -42.27
N GLY A 2 4.92 -63.23 -42.21
CA GLY A 2 5.19 -62.17 -43.21
C GLY A 2 4.43 -60.89 -42.82
N TRP A 3 5.00 -59.68 -42.72
CA TRP A 3 6.30 -59.16 -43.22
C TRP A 3 6.94 -58.10 -42.28
N ASN A 4 8.27 -58.15 -42.17
CA ASN A 4 9.27 -57.05 -42.29
C ASN A 4 9.10 -55.66 -41.62
N SER A 5 10.00 -55.39 -40.65
CA SER A 5 10.81 -54.14 -40.54
C SER A 5 11.76 -53.99 -41.76
N PRO A 6 12.39 -52.83 -42.15
CA PRO A 6 13.38 -52.12 -41.29
C PRO A 6 13.88 -50.66 -41.60
N LYS A 7 14.67 -50.08 -40.65
CA LYS A 7 15.78 -49.08 -40.85
C LYS A 7 15.38 -47.67 -41.39
N SER A 8 16.21 -46.61 -41.40
CA SER A 8 17.66 -46.40 -41.12
C SER A 8 17.96 -45.03 -40.43
N ARG A 9 19.23 -44.83 -40.00
CA ARG A 9 19.88 -43.51 -39.70
C ARG A 9 20.73 -43.08 -40.95
N PRO A 10 21.71 -42.13 -40.93
CA PRO A 10 22.06 -41.01 -40.01
C PRO A 10 22.46 -39.67 -40.74
N LEU A 11 23.00 -38.71 -39.96
CA LEU A 11 24.00 -37.67 -40.33
C LEU A 11 23.63 -36.44 -41.20
N GLY A 12 24.07 -35.27 -40.71
CA GLY A 12 24.21 -34.00 -41.43
C GLY A 12 25.12 -33.04 -40.65
N ARG A 13 26.05 -32.33 -41.32
CA ARG A 13 27.00 -31.35 -40.73
C ARG A 13 27.18 -30.16 -41.68
N MET A 14 27.80 -29.08 -41.18
CA MET A 14 28.05 -27.78 -41.84
C MET A 14 26.81 -26.86 -41.93
N ALA A 15 26.93 -25.52 -41.98
CA ALA A 15 28.12 -24.65 -42.04
C ALA A 15 28.01 -23.42 -41.09
N ARG A 16 29.03 -22.55 -41.08
CA ARG A 16 29.14 -21.34 -40.23
C ARG A 16 28.85 -20.03 -40.99
N SER A 17 28.22 -19.06 -40.33
CA SER A 17 28.52 -17.61 -40.43
C SER A 17 27.95 -16.91 -39.19
N ASN A 18 28.75 -16.27 -38.34
CA ASN A 18 29.36 -14.92 -38.46
C ASN A 18 28.36 -13.76 -38.51
N LEU A 19 28.12 -13.09 -37.37
CA LEU A 19 28.39 -11.65 -37.28
C LEU A 19 28.59 -11.11 -35.85
N LYS A 20 29.66 -10.31 -35.69
CA LYS A 20 29.92 -9.20 -34.75
C LYS A 20 29.37 -9.27 -33.30
N ALA A 21 30.31 -9.36 -32.36
CA ALA A 21 30.16 -8.75 -31.04
C ALA A 21 30.31 -7.22 -31.13
N GLN A 22 29.71 -6.48 -30.19
CA GLN A 22 29.96 -5.05 -29.97
C GLN A 22 30.35 -4.86 -28.49
N LYS A 23 31.38 -4.04 -28.24
CA LYS A 23 31.87 -3.74 -26.88
C LYS A 23 31.16 -2.51 -26.33
N GLU A 24 30.83 -2.52 -25.05
CA GLU A 24 30.75 -1.31 -24.23
C GLU A 24 31.56 -1.48 -22.94
N LEU A 25 31.88 -0.36 -22.30
CA LEU A 25 32.97 -0.28 -21.31
C LEU A 25 32.50 -0.60 -19.89
N VAL A 26 33.27 -1.45 -19.19
CA VAL A 26 33.24 -1.51 -17.73
C VAL A 26 34.24 -0.50 -17.19
N CYS A 27 33.75 0.60 -16.63
CA CYS A 27 34.59 1.53 -15.86
C CYS A 27 34.77 1.01 -14.42
N SER A 28 36.01 0.71 -14.04
CA SER A 28 36.39 0.38 -12.68
C SER A 28 36.55 1.65 -11.83
N PRO A 29 35.96 1.73 -10.62
CA PRO A 29 36.34 2.71 -9.62
C PRO A 29 37.73 2.38 -9.05
N THR A 30 38.60 3.39 -8.92
CA THR A 30 39.92 3.23 -8.31
C THR A 30 39.84 3.05 -6.79
N SER A 31 40.75 2.25 -6.25
CA SER A 31 40.89 2.03 -4.81
C SER A 31 41.59 3.21 -4.12
N PHE A 32 41.02 3.68 -3.01
CA PHE A 32 41.67 4.57 -2.05
C PHE A 32 41.76 3.88 -0.68
N PRO A 33 42.93 3.85 -0.02
CA PRO A 33 43.06 3.31 1.33
C PRO A 33 42.58 4.33 2.38
N LEU A 34 41.80 3.88 3.36
CA LEU A 34 41.50 4.64 4.58
C LEU A 34 41.86 3.83 5.83
N LEU A 35 42.47 4.52 6.78
CA LEU A 35 43.16 3.94 7.94
C LEU A 35 42.20 3.45 9.03
N HIS A 36 42.64 2.45 9.80
CA HIS A 36 41.95 2.01 11.01
C HIS A 36 41.88 3.12 12.06
N GLY A 37 40.70 3.30 12.66
CA GLY A 37 40.44 4.27 13.74
C GLY A 37 39.52 3.70 14.82
N VAL A 38 40.00 2.71 15.59
CA VAL A 38 39.23 2.14 16.71
C VAL A 38 39.13 3.15 17.86
N ARG A 39 37.92 3.51 18.30
CA ARG A 39 37.69 4.12 19.63
C ARG A 39 36.30 3.84 20.21
N LYS A 40 36.28 3.23 21.40
CA LYS A 40 35.11 3.17 22.29
C LYS A 40 34.90 4.56 22.92
N GLY A 41 33.65 4.99 23.16
CA GLY A 41 33.37 6.27 23.81
C GLY A 41 31.97 6.40 24.41
N ARG A 42 31.80 6.01 25.68
CA ARG A 42 30.64 6.46 26.50
C ARG A 42 30.91 7.87 27.04
N ARG A 43 29.97 8.81 26.84
CA ARG A 43 29.52 9.84 27.81
C ARG A 43 28.29 10.54 27.21
N GLN A 44 27.11 10.53 27.85
CA GLN A 44 26.73 11.12 29.14
C GLN A 44 26.49 12.63 29.02
N LEU A 45 25.20 12.98 28.92
CA LEU A 45 24.72 14.36 28.85
C LEU A 45 24.99 15.13 30.15
N ARG A 46 25.46 16.37 30.01
CA ARG A 46 25.23 17.45 30.98
C ARG A 46 24.88 18.71 30.20
N GLY A 47 23.70 19.26 30.46
CA GLY A 47 23.33 20.59 29.96
C GLY A 47 23.77 21.69 30.92
N ARG A 48 23.91 22.91 30.40
CA ARG A 48 23.74 24.15 31.17
C ARG A 48 23.22 25.24 30.23
N GLN A 49 22.32 26.06 30.75
CA GLN A 49 21.96 27.35 30.16
C GLN A 49 23.13 28.34 30.35
N VAL A 50 23.09 29.52 29.71
CA VAL A 50 22.97 30.83 30.41
C VAL A 50 23.12 32.03 29.46
N LEU A 51 22.12 32.93 29.55
CA LEU A 51 22.08 34.38 29.23
C LEU A 51 22.32 34.96 27.82
N ARG A 52 21.78 36.20 27.69
CA ARG A 52 21.90 37.17 26.60
C ARG A 52 22.91 38.27 26.99
N LEU A 53 23.41 39.00 25.99
CA LEU A 53 23.65 40.46 25.83
C LEU A 53 24.20 40.62 24.39
N GLY A 54 24.04 41.67 23.57
CA GLY A 54 23.83 43.11 23.81
C GLY A 54 25.20 43.82 23.81
N GLY A 55 25.60 44.68 22.86
CA GLY A 55 24.98 45.22 21.62
C GLY A 55 25.99 46.15 20.88
N CYS A 56 25.53 46.96 19.91
CA CYS A 56 26.33 47.93 19.09
C CYS A 56 27.40 47.27 18.16
N GLY A 57 27.93 47.87 17.08
CA GLY A 57 27.73 49.15 16.35
C GLY A 57 28.90 49.34 15.34
N PRO A 58 28.70 49.76 14.07
CA PRO A 58 29.74 49.68 13.01
C PRO A 58 30.54 50.99 12.77
N PRO A 59 31.67 50.88 12.05
CA PRO A 59 31.83 51.55 10.73
C PRO A 59 32.27 50.54 9.63
N LEU A 60 31.93 50.60 8.33
CA LEU A 60 31.84 51.64 7.29
C LEU A 60 33.13 51.89 6.48
N ARG A 61 32.97 51.89 5.13
CA ARG A 61 33.89 52.37 4.06
C ARG A 61 35.15 51.53 3.77
N ASP A 62 35.70 51.48 2.54
CA ASP A 62 35.23 51.95 1.21
C ASP A 62 35.85 51.10 0.06
N ARG A 63 35.63 51.53 -1.20
CA ARG A 63 36.26 51.18 -2.50
C ARG A 63 37.61 50.41 -2.50
N GLY A 64 37.97 49.64 -3.54
CA GLY A 64 37.25 49.30 -4.78
C GLY A 64 38.18 49.00 -5.98
N GLU A 65 37.59 48.46 -7.06
CA GLU A 65 38.04 48.45 -8.48
C GLU A 65 39.32 47.71 -8.96
N LEU A 66 39.16 47.03 -10.12
CA LEU A 66 40.01 46.92 -11.34
C LEU A 66 41.56 46.82 -11.22
N GLY A 67 42.28 45.95 -11.96
CA GLY A 67 41.90 44.89 -12.92
C GLY A 67 43.00 44.56 -13.97
N ARG A 68 42.76 43.51 -14.80
CA ARG A 68 43.40 43.17 -16.10
C ARG A 68 44.87 42.63 -16.22
N THR A 69 44.95 41.37 -16.69
CA THR A 69 45.80 40.81 -17.80
C THR A 69 47.35 40.88 -17.81
N GLY A 70 48.02 39.74 -18.06
CA GLY A 70 49.40 39.66 -18.61
C GLY A 70 50.08 38.28 -18.59
N ARG A 71 50.77 37.88 -19.68
CA ARG A 71 51.68 36.71 -19.85
C ARG A 71 52.86 37.17 -20.75
N PRO A 72 54.12 36.65 -20.66
CA PRO A 72 54.51 35.29 -21.12
C PRO A 72 55.69 34.60 -20.34
N GLY A 73 56.30 33.53 -20.88
CA GLY A 73 57.47 32.76 -20.34
C GLY A 73 58.84 33.15 -20.98
N PRO A 74 59.86 32.26 -21.18
CA PRO A 74 59.84 30.77 -21.15
C PRO A 74 61.12 29.95 -20.69
N ARG A 75 60.94 28.64 -20.41
CA ARG A 75 61.82 27.42 -20.68
C ARG A 75 63.29 27.33 -20.18
N PRO A 76 63.99 26.14 -20.13
CA PRO A 76 63.81 24.79 -20.77
C PRO A 76 63.29 23.67 -19.78
N GLY A 77 63.48 22.32 -19.89
CA GLY A 77 64.31 21.42 -20.74
C GLY A 77 63.86 19.93 -20.83
N PHE A 78 64.78 18.94 -20.76
CA PHE A 78 64.62 17.50 -21.18
C PHE A 78 65.41 16.48 -20.27
N PRO A 79 65.55 15.15 -20.55
CA PRO A 79 64.55 14.06 -20.39
C PRO A 79 65.10 12.71 -19.78
N LEU A 80 64.29 11.63 -19.63
CA LEU A 80 64.76 10.24 -19.35
C LEU A 80 63.77 9.10 -19.79
N GLN A 81 64.30 7.86 -19.94
CA GLN A 81 63.66 6.55 -20.29
C GLN A 81 64.68 5.38 -20.00
N PRO A 82 64.39 4.06 -20.13
CA PRO A 82 63.19 3.22 -19.86
C PRO A 82 63.54 1.86 -19.11
N GLU A 83 62.85 0.73 -19.41
CA GLU A 83 63.07 -0.70 -18.99
C GLU A 83 62.62 -1.17 -17.55
N GLY A 84 62.34 -2.46 -17.22
CA GLY A 84 62.14 -3.68 -18.06
C GLY A 84 61.95 -5.06 -17.33
N THR A 85 60.73 -5.65 -17.37
CA THR A 85 60.38 -7.13 -17.42
C THR A 85 60.57 -8.19 -16.28
N ARG A 86 59.52 -9.06 -16.14
CA ARG A 86 59.46 -10.56 -15.94
C ARG A 86 59.61 -11.31 -14.57
N SER A 87 58.47 -11.88 -14.12
CA SER A 87 58.14 -13.34 -13.90
C SER A 87 58.96 -14.31 -13.00
N SER A 88 58.29 -15.03 -12.06
CA SER A 88 58.25 -16.53 -11.98
C SER A 88 57.29 -17.09 -10.87
N ARG A 89 57.45 -18.35 -10.41
CA ARG A 89 56.45 -19.20 -9.69
C ARG A 89 56.99 -19.79 -8.37
N LEU A 90 56.12 -20.21 -7.42
CA LEU A 90 56.05 -21.56 -6.79
C LEU A 90 55.09 -21.62 -5.56
N ALA A 91 54.94 -22.79 -4.92
CA ALA A 91 53.96 -23.08 -3.85
C ALA A 91 54.51 -24.03 -2.72
N PRO A 92 53.71 -24.71 -1.85
CA PRO A 92 53.81 -24.66 -0.37
C PRO A 92 54.57 -25.84 0.29
N PRO A 93 54.62 -25.94 1.65
CA PRO A 93 53.83 -27.00 2.33
C PRO A 93 53.31 -26.69 3.78
N ARG A 94 52.89 -27.76 4.50
CA ARG A 94 51.99 -27.86 5.69
C ARG A 94 52.68 -27.90 7.08
N ALA A 95 51.90 -27.59 8.14
CA ALA A 95 51.87 -28.20 9.51
C ALA A 95 50.59 -27.67 10.25
N SER A 96 49.77 -28.33 11.10
CA SER A 96 49.86 -29.36 12.17
C SER A 96 50.54 -28.88 13.48
N CYS A 97 50.04 -29.10 14.71
CA CYS A 97 48.83 -29.79 15.20
C CYS A 97 48.57 -29.50 16.72
N LEU A 98 47.37 -29.83 17.24
CA LEU A 98 47.01 -30.05 18.68
C LEU A 98 47.16 -28.84 19.67
N ALA A 99 46.72 -28.87 20.94
CA ALA A 99 45.44 -29.21 21.61
C ALA A 99 45.68 -29.40 23.13
N ALA A 100 44.98 -28.65 24.00
CA ALA A 100 44.88 -28.87 25.46
C ALA A 100 43.75 -28.01 26.07
N ASP A 101 43.18 -28.42 27.22
CA ASP A 101 42.08 -27.72 27.95
C ASP A 101 42.29 -27.83 29.51
N PRO A 102 41.38 -27.41 30.43
CA PRO A 102 41.75 -26.74 31.69
C PRO A 102 41.95 -27.69 32.89
N PRO A 103 42.23 -27.21 34.14
CA PRO A 103 41.13 -26.96 35.11
C PRO A 103 41.43 -25.79 36.14
N PRO A 104 40.99 -25.75 37.45
CA PRO A 104 39.84 -24.90 37.81
C PRO A 104 39.79 -24.21 39.24
N ARG A 105 38.64 -23.53 39.53
CA ARG A 105 37.93 -23.39 40.84
C ARG A 105 38.41 -22.43 41.97
N ARG A 106 37.41 -22.17 42.86
CA ARG A 106 37.41 -21.58 44.23
C ARG A 106 37.36 -20.05 44.38
N ASP A 107 36.78 -19.44 45.43
CA ASP A 107 35.61 -19.74 46.32
C ASP A 107 35.21 -18.41 47.06
N ALA A 108 34.07 -18.36 47.79
CA ALA A 108 33.56 -17.18 48.54
C ALA A 108 34.16 -17.07 49.99
N PRO A 109 33.97 -16.02 50.85
CA PRO A 109 32.81 -15.11 51.09
C PRO A 109 33.19 -13.59 51.04
N GLY A 110 32.42 -12.57 51.49
CA GLY A 110 31.04 -12.44 52.03
C GLY A 110 30.92 -11.91 53.48
N PHE A 111 30.29 -10.75 53.73
CA PHE A 111 29.84 -10.22 55.05
C PHE A 111 28.80 -9.07 54.91
N ASP A 112 28.40 -8.42 56.02
CA ASP A 112 27.06 -7.86 56.31
C ASP A 112 26.72 -6.37 55.97
N GLN A 113 25.40 -6.15 55.85
CA GLN A 113 24.56 -4.99 56.27
C GLN A 113 24.98 -3.52 56.02
N ILE A 114 24.10 -2.75 55.36
CA ILE A 114 23.31 -1.62 55.92
C ILE A 114 22.34 -1.03 54.86
N CYS A 115 21.13 -0.66 55.27
CA CYS A 115 20.06 0.02 54.51
C CYS A 115 19.04 0.63 55.52
N PRO A 116 18.06 1.49 55.15
CA PRO A 116 17.74 2.07 53.82
C PRO A 116 17.54 3.61 53.85
N PHE A 117 17.19 4.24 52.70
CA PHE A 117 16.23 5.37 52.59
C PHE A 117 15.87 5.60 51.09
N PRO A 118 14.78 6.33 50.72
CA PRO A 118 13.92 5.92 49.60
C PRO A 118 13.69 6.97 48.50
N LEU A 119 13.07 6.53 47.39
CA LEU A 119 12.59 7.40 46.30
C LEU A 119 11.18 8.01 46.61
N PRO A 120 10.86 9.21 46.10
CA PRO A 120 9.66 9.96 46.47
C PRO A 120 8.36 9.45 45.83
N ARG A 121 7.22 9.80 46.45
CA ARG A 121 5.85 9.49 45.99
C ARG A 121 5.16 10.71 45.36
N PRO A 122 4.18 10.53 44.45
CA PRO A 122 3.36 11.62 43.90
C PRO A 122 2.36 12.20 44.94
N PRO A 123 1.86 13.44 44.73
CA PRO A 123 1.03 14.16 45.69
C PRO A 123 -0.41 13.62 45.81
N ARG A 124 -1.03 13.85 46.98
CA ARG A 124 -2.42 13.47 47.29
C ARG A 124 -3.43 14.57 46.94
N ARG A 125 -4.67 14.17 46.63
CA ARG A 125 -5.86 15.05 46.64
C ARG A 125 -6.31 15.34 48.09
N PRO A 126 -6.94 16.50 48.37
CA PRO A 126 -7.52 16.80 49.68
C PRO A 126 -8.80 15.98 49.95
N GLN A 127 -9.17 15.87 51.23
CA GLN A 127 -10.45 15.31 51.70
C GLN A 127 -11.24 16.37 52.49
N ALA A 128 -12.57 16.26 52.45
CA ALA A 128 -13.52 17.06 53.25
C ALA A 128 -13.95 16.27 54.51
N PRO A 129 -14.53 16.93 55.55
CA PRO A 129 -14.68 16.33 56.88
C PRO A 129 -15.85 15.33 57.04
N ARG A 130 -15.85 14.65 58.19
CA ARG A 130 -16.82 13.60 58.58
C ARG A 130 -18.18 14.16 59.05
N ALA A 131 -19.22 13.36 58.85
CA ALA A 131 -20.46 13.34 59.63
C ALA A 131 -20.67 11.93 60.23
N ALA A 132 -21.66 11.73 61.12
CA ALA A 132 -21.67 10.61 62.08
C ALA A 132 -22.87 9.63 61.96
N GLY A 133 -22.61 8.36 62.33
CA GLY A 133 -23.50 7.52 63.17
C GLY A 133 -24.77 6.86 62.59
N LEU A 134 -24.81 5.52 62.68
CA LEU A 134 -26.00 4.63 62.78
C LEU A 134 -26.92 4.48 61.53
N PRO A 135 -27.73 3.41 61.43
CA PRO A 135 -27.51 2.00 61.82
C PRO A 135 -27.64 1.03 60.60
N PRO A 136 -27.35 -0.28 60.71
CA PRO A 136 -27.30 -1.19 59.56
C PRO A 136 -28.63 -1.88 59.20
N GLY A 137 -28.95 -2.00 57.90
CA GLY A 137 -30.01 -2.93 57.45
C GLY A 137 -30.40 -2.84 55.96
N ARG A 138 -30.59 -4.02 55.35
CA ARG A 138 -31.24 -4.30 54.04
C ARG A 138 -30.52 -3.78 52.76
N ARG A 139 -30.21 -4.71 51.86
CA ARG A 139 -29.77 -4.44 50.48
C ARG A 139 -31.00 -4.17 49.59
N PRO A 140 -31.01 -3.15 48.72
CA PRO A 140 -32.05 -3.00 47.71
C PRO A 140 -31.83 -3.99 46.55
N VAL A 141 -32.87 -4.77 46.22
CA VAL A 141 -32.96 -5.51 44.95
C VAL A 141 -33.60 -4.59 43.91
N TRP A 142 -32.93 -4.37 42.78
CA TRP A 142 -33.47 -3.55 41.70
C TRP A 142 -34.47 -4.34 40.85
N VAL A 143 -35.75 -4.27 41.22
CA VAL A 143 -36.85 -4.79 40.42
C VAL A 143 -37.16 -3.79 39.29
N LEU A 144 -36.78 -4.10 38.05
CA LEU A 144 -37.27 -3.35 36.89
C LEU A 144 -38.74 -3.69 36.64
N ARG A 145 -39.58 -2.65 36.55
CA ARG A 145 -41.03 -2.75 36.38
C ARG A 145 -41.39 -2.65 34.90
N ALA A 146 -41.90 -3.73 34.31
CA ALA A 146 -42.29 -3.77 32.90
C ALA A 146 -43.74 -3.30 32.68
N SER A 147 -44.00 -2.58 31.58
CA SER A 147 -45.31 -2.21 31.02
C SER A 147 -45.10 -1.55 29.64
N PRO A 148 -46.06 -1.63 28.71
CA PRO A 148 -46.49 -2.87 28.04
C PRO A 148 -46.14 -2.85 26.53
N ALA A 149 -46.39 -3.96 25.83
CA ALA A 149 -46.07 -4.09 24.40
C ALA A 149 -47.02 -3.28 23.48
N GLY A 150 -46.50 -2.78 22.35
CA GLY A 150 -47.29 -2.11 21.33
C GLY A 150 -46.58 -2.00 19.98
N SER A 151 -47.21 -2.51 18.91
CA SER A 151 -46.78 -2.53 17.50
C SER A 151 -45.52 -3.37 17.19
N ALA A 152 -45.46 -3.91 15.96
CA ALA A 152 -44.46 -4.90 15.53
C ALA A 152 -43.24 -4.26 14.84
N PRO A 153 -42.04 -4.86 14.94
CA PRO A 153 -40.87 -4.37 14.24
C PRO A 153 -40.97 -4.65 12.73
N GLY A 154 -40.96 -3.59 11.93
CA GLY A 154 -40.66 -3.66 10.50
C GLY A 154 -39.24 -4.19 10.25
N ALA A 155 -38.95 -4.57 9.00
CA ALA A 155 -37.72 -5.27 8.62
C ALA A 155 -36.44 -4.62 9.19
N MET A 156 -35.62 -5.43 9.87
CA MET A 156 -34.32 -5.02 10.40
C MET A 156 -33.44 -4.44 9.28
N PRO A 157 -32.93 -3.19 9.41
CA PRO A 157 -31.89 -2.72 8.50
C PRO A 157 -30.61 -3.55 8.71
N PHE A 158 -29.86 -3.77 7.64
CA PHE A 158 -28.55 -4.44 7.69
C PHE A 158 -27.69 -3.86 8.84
N ARG A 159 -27.12 -4.74 9.66
CA ARG A 159 -26.19 -4.35 10.74
C ARG A 159 -25.01 -3.58 10.12
N LYS A 160 -24.99 -2.25 10.29
CA LYS A 160 -23.80 -1.44 10.01
C LYS A 160 -22.66 -1.96 10.89
N ALA A 161 -21.49 -2.21 10.31
CA ALA A 161 -20.32 -2.67 11.03
C ALA A 161 -20.00 -1.69 12.18
N CYS A 162 -20.14 -2.16 13.42
CA CYS A 162 -20.05 -1.31 14.61
C CYS A 162 -18.61 -1.13 15.08
N GLY A 163 -17.73 -0.70 14.17
CA GLY A 163 -16.38 -0.28 14.51
C GLY A 163 -16.39 1.01 15.36
N PRO A 164 -15.37 1.25 16.19
CA PRO A 164 -15.24 2.49 16.95
C PRO A 164 -15.14 3.68 15.98
N LYS A 165 -16.01 4.69 16.14
CA LYS A 165 -15.93 5.95 15.39
C LYS A 165 -14.76 6.79 15.89
N LEU A 166 -13.57 6.53 15.36
CA LEU A 166 -12.35 7.32 15.63
C LEU A 166 -12.35 8.71 14.97
N THR A 167 -13.36 9.00 14.15
CA THR A 167 -13.58 10.25 13.41
C THR A 167 -14.94 10.86 13.79
N ASN A 168 -14.92 12.07 14.35
CA ASN A 168 -16.13 12.78 14.77
C ASN A 168 -16.90 13.41 13.58
N SER A 169 -16.16 13.91 12.59
CA SER A 169 -16.67 14.41 11.30
C SER A 169 -15.80 13.83 10.18
N PRO A 170 -16.37 13.52 9.00
CA PRO A 170 -15.60 13.04 7.84
C PRO A 170 -14.52 14.03 7.39
N THR A 171 -13.45 13.53 6.76
CA THR A 171 -12.29 14.34 6.35
C THR A 171 -12.00 14.25 4.86
N VAL A 172 -11.90 15.40 4.19
CA VAL A 172 -11.35 15.52 2.85
C VAL A 172 -9.84 15.74 2.95
N ILE A 173 -9.06 14.77 2.49
CA ILE A 173 -7.61 14.91 2.30
C ILE A 173 -7.39 15.54 0.94
N VAL A 174 -6.74 16.70 0.90
CA VAL A 174 -6.54 17.48 -0.34
C VAL A 174 -5.07 17.39 -0.76
N MET A 175 -4.80 16.70 -1.85
CA MET A 175 -3.43 16.62 -2.40
C MET A 175 -3.06 17.95 -3.07
N VAL A 176 -1.81 18.41 -2.89
CA VAL A 176 -1.29 19.65 -3.50
C VAL A 176 0.10 19.41 -4.09
N GLY A 177 0.41 20.12 -5.18
CA GLY A 177 1.75 20.19 -5.78
C GLY A 177 1.78 19.90 -7.28
N LEU A 178 2.94 20.05 -7.89
CA LEU A 178 3.16 19.93 -9.35
C LEU A 178 2.95 18.49 -9.88
N PRO A 179 2.74 18.30 -11.20
CA PRO A 179 2.71 16.97 -11.82
C PRO A 179 4.01 16.17 -11.56
N ALA A 180 3.91 14.84 -11.54
CA ALA A 180 4.99 13.90 -11.21
C ALA A 180 5.66 14.03 -9.83
N ARG A 181 5.18 14.87 -8.91
CA ARG A 181 5.67 14.91 -7.49
C ARG A 181 4.94 13.90 -6.59
N GLY A 182 4.86 12.63 -6.98
CA GLY A 182 4.39 11.52 -6.11
C GLY A 182 2.94 11.52 -5.59
N LYS A 183 2.11 12.55 -5.84
CA LYS A 183 0.76 12.67 -5.24
C LYS A 183 -0.10 11.40 -5.33
N THR A 184 -0.29 10.84 -6.52
CA THR A 184 -1.12 9.63 -6.73
C THR A 184 -0.55 8.37 -6.07
N TYR A 185 0.78 8.27 -5.92
CA TYR A 185 1.42 7.22 -5.11
C TYR A 185 1.00 7.37 -3.66
N ILE A 186 1.16 8.57 -3.09
CA ILE A 186 0.76 8.88 -1.70
C ILE A 186 -0.73 8.62 -1.50
N SER A 187 -1.60 9.11 -2.41
CA SER A 187 -3.05 8.95 -2.32
C SER A 187 -3.49 7.50 -2.22
N LYS A 188 -2.99 6.63 -3.13
CA LYS A 188 -3.34 5.20 -3.13
C LYS A 188 -2.75 4.47 -1.94
N LYS A 189 -1.46 4.69 -1.65
CA LYS A 189 -0.75 4.01 -0.55
C LYS A 189 -1.31 4.37 0.83
N LEU A 190 -1.64 5.63 1.05
CA LEU A 190 -2.32 6.11 2.26
C LEU A 190 -3.74 5.55 2.37
N THR A 191 -4.51 5.52 1.26
CA THR A 191 -5.86 4.94 1.24
C THR A 191 -5.84 3.45 1.61
N ARG A 192 -4.89 2.68 1.07
CA ARG A 192 -4.66 1.27 1.38
C ARG A 192 -4.36 1.06 2.87
N TYR A 193 -3.47 1.87 3.45
CA TYR A 193 -3.21 1.85 4.90
C TYR A 193 -4.47 2.15 5.73
N LEU A 194 -5.18 3.23 5.41
CA LEU A 194 -6.37 3.66 6.16
C LEU A 194 -7.51 2.62 6.08
N ASN A 195 -7.77 2.04 4.91
CA ASN A 195 -8.71 0.94 4.74
C ASN A 195 -8.28 -0.31 5.53
N TRP A 196 -6.99 -0.66 5.48
CA TRP A 196 -6.47 -1.84 6.19
C TRP A 196 -6.62 -1.72 7.71
N ILE A 197 -6.38 -0.55 8.32
CA ILE A 197 -6.64 -0.32 9.76
C ILE A 197 -8.14 -0.17 10.12
N GLY A 198 -9.04 -0.25 9.13
CA GLY A 198 -10.49 -0.21 9.33
C GLY A 198 -11.15 1.16 9.22
N VAL A 199 -10.52 2.14 8.55
CA VAL A 199 -11.07 3.50 8.33
C VAL A 199 -11.49 3.66 6.86
N PRO A 200 -12.80 3.64 6.52
CA PRO A 200 -13.29 3.69 5.14
C PRO A 200 -12.79 4.92 4.37
N THR A 201 -11.95 4.65 3.37
CA THR A 201 -11.23 5.65 2.58
C THR A 201 -11.32 5.38 1.08
N LYS A 202 -11.52 6.45 0.28
CA LYS A 202 -11.64 6.37 -1.20
C LYS A 202 -10.85 7.50 -1.87
N VAL A 203 -10.15 7.19 -2.96
CA VAL A 203 -9.45 8.19 -3.79
C VAL A 203 -10.39 8.72 -4.88
N PHE A 204 -10.33 10.02 -5.12
CA PHE A 204 -11.04 10.73 -6.17
C PHE A 204 -9.98 11.44 -7.05
N ASN A 205 -9.51 10.76 -8.10
CA ASN A 205 -8.45 11.28 -8.97
C ASN A 205 -9.05 12.13 -10.09
N VAL A 206 -8.92 13.46 -10.02
CA VAL A 206 -9.51 14.38 -11.01
C VAL A 206 -8.91 14.19 -12.42
N GLY A 207 -7.74 13.55 -12.52
CA GLY A 207 -7.15 13.14 -13.79
C GLY A 207 -7.92 12.03 -14.52
N GLU A 208 -8.66 11.18 -13.79
CA GLU A 208 -9.55 10.15 -14.33
C GLU A 208 -10.86 10.79 -14.83
N TYR A 209 -11.51 11.64 -14.01
CA TYR A 209 -12.67 12.44 -14.43
C TYR A 209 -12.42 13.28 -15.70
N ARG A 210 -11.20 13.83 -15.86
CA ARG A 210 -10.81 14.55 -17.08
C ARG A 210 -10.58 13.62 -18.28
N ARG A 211 -10.04 12.42 -18.08
CA ARG A 211 -9.92 11.44 -19.19
C ARG A 211 -11.28 11.02 -19.70
N GLU A 212 -12.23 10.75 -18.81
CA GLU A 212 -13.60 10.41 -19.20
C GLU A 212 -14.27 11.56 -19.97
N ALA A 213 -14.18 12.79 -19.47
CA ALA A 213 -14.81 13.96 -20.08
C ALA A 213 -14.21 14.38 -21.44
N VAL A 214 -12.92 14.12 -21.69
CA VAL A 214 -12.20 14.55 -22.91
C VAL A 214 -11.92 13.39 -23.88
N LYS A 215 -12.05 12.14 -23.42
CA LYS A 215 -11.80 10.85 -24.10
C LYS A 215 -10.36 10.61 -24.58
N GLN A 216 -9.77 11.55 -25.31
CA GLN A 216 -8.41 11.45 -25.87
C GLN A 216 -7.54 12.61 -25.39
N TYR A 217 -6.28 12.34 -25.04
CA TYR A 217 -5.29 13.39 -24.82
C TYR A 217 -4.50 13.65 -26.12
N SER A 218 -4.06 14.89 -26.31
CA SER A 218 -3.26 15.31 -27.47
C SER A 218 -1.92 15.91 -27.05
N SER A 219 -1.92 16.99 -26.26
CA SER A 219 -0.68 17.61 -25.77
C SER A 219 -0.90 18.55 -24.57
N TYR A 220 0.21 19.03 -24.01
CA TYR A 220 0.30 19.97 -22.90
C TYR A 220 -0.46 21.28 -23.13
N ASN A 221 -0.82 21.60 -24.38
CA ASN A 221 -1.67 22.74 -24.73
C ASN A 221 -3.03 22.72 -24.00
N PHE A 222 -3.56 21.54 -23.64
CA PHE A 222 -4.75 21.41 -22.78
C PHE A 222 -4.51 21.90 -21.34
N PHE A 223 -3.25 21.93 -20.88
CA PHE A 223 -2.90 22.28 -19.50
C PHE A 223 -2.42 23.72 -19.30
N ARG A 224 -2.21 24.50 -20.37
CA ARG A 224 -1.84 25.92 -20.29
C ARG A 224 -2.84 26.75 -19.45
N PRO A 225 -2.41 27.85 -18.82
CA PRO A 225 -3.29 28.71 -18.03
C PRO A 225 -4.20 29.61 -18.88
N ASP A 226 -3.80 29.94 -20.11
CA ASP A 226 -4.55 30.78 -21.07
C ASP A 226 -5.62 30.00 -21.86
N ASN A 227 -5.63 28.67 -21.77
CA ASN A 227 -6.65 27.84 -22.40
C ASN A 227 -7.94 27.83 -21.56
N GLU A 228 -8.81 28.83 -21.78
CA GLU A 228 -10.06 29.03 -21.05
C GLU A 228 -11.01 27.84 -21.11
N GLU A 229 -11.17 27.21 -22.28
CA GLU A 229 -12.03 26.04 -22.45
C GLU A 229 -11.53 24.87 -21.61
N ALA A 230 -10.24 24.53 -21.71
CA ALA A 230 -9.66 23.48 -20.91
C ALA A 230 -9.62 23.84 -19.41
N MET A 231 -9.55 25.12 -19.03
CA MET A 231 -9.73 25.58 -17.65
C MET A 231 -11.17 25.34 -17.15
N LYS A 232 -12.17 25.65 -17.97
CA LYS A 232 -13.60 25.39 -17.71
C LYS A 232 -13.87 23.90 -17.53
N VAL A 233 -13.38 23.05 -18.43
CA VAL A 233 -13.46 21.58 -18.31
C VAL A 233 -12.74 21.08 -17.05
N ARG A 234 -11.49 21.53 -16.80
CA ARG A 234 -10.74 21.18 -15.56
C ARG A 234 -11.42 21.64 -14.27
N LYS A 235 -12.23 22.72 -14.30
CA LYS A 235 -13.03 23.19 -13.16
C LYS A 235 -14.30 22.33 -13.01
N GLN A 236 -14.97 21.97 -14.10
CA GLN A 236 -16.13 21.06 -14.10
C GLN A 236 -15.77 19.64 -13.62
N CYS A 237 -14.65 19.06 -14.06
CA CYS A 237 -14.18 17.75 -13.57
C CYS A 237 -13.89 17.75 -12.06
N ALA A 238 -13.33 18.84 -11.52
CA ALA A 238 -13.10 18.98 -10.09
C ALA A 238 -14.43 19.10 -9.31
N LEU A 239 -15.41 19.84 -9.83
CA LEU A 239 -16.75 19.94 -9.24
C LEU A 239 -17.53 18.61 -9.32
N ALA A 240 -17.32 17.79 -10.36
CA ALA A 240 -17.88 16.45 -10.45
C ALA A 240 -17.30 15.54 -9.35
N ALA A 241 -15.98 15.46 -9.24
CA ALA A 241 -15.32 14.70 -8.19
C ALA A 241 -15.75 15.15 -6.77
N LEU A 242 -15.97 16.45 -6.52
CA LEU A 242 -16.48 16.93 -5.23
C LEU A 242 -17.94 16.53 -4.95
N ARG A 243 -18.80 16.39 -5.96
CA ARG A 243 -20.15 15.82 -5.76
C ARG A 243 -20.08 14.35 -5.32
N ASP A 244 -19.14 13.60 -5.87
CA ASP A 244 -18.96 12.18 -5.53
C ASP A 244 -18.29 12.02 -4.16
N VAL A 245 -17.37 12.93 -3.77
CA VAL A 245 -16.87 13.07 -2.39
C VAL A 245 -18.04 13.29 -1.41
N LYS A 246 -18.97 14.20 -1.74
CA LYS A 246 -20.17 14.44 -0.92
C LYS A 246 -21.07 13.20 -0.83
N SER A 247 -21.27 12.47 -1.92
CA SER A 247 -22.01 11.19 -1.90
C SER A 247 -21.33 10.18 -0.98
N TYR A 248 -20.02 10.00 -1.13
CA TYR A 248 -19.28 8.99 -0.40
C TYR A 248 -19.28 9.21 1.12
N LEU A 249 -18.99 10.44 1.55
CA LEU A 249 -18.90 10.79 2.97
C LEU A 249 -20.28 10.94 3.63
N ALA A 250 -21.30 11.42 2.92
CA ALA A 250 -22.63 11.66 3.51
C ALA A 250 -23.64 10.51 3.34
N LYS A 251 -23.45 9.62 2.36
CA LYS A 251 -24.43 8.56 2.00
C LYS A 251 -23.84 7.15 2.03
N GLU A 252 -22.64 6.95 1.47
CA GLU A 252 -22.02 5.61 1.34
C GLU A 252 -21.31 5.14 2.64
N GLY A 253 -21.20 6.00 3.65
CA GLY A 253 -20.58 5.69 4.94
C GLY A 253 -19.06 5.86 4.99
N GLY A 254 -18.48 6.51 3.97
CA GLY A 254 -17.07 6.87 3.94
C GLY A 254 -16.65 7.80 5.08
N GLN A 255 -15.42 7.66 5.56
CA GLN A 255 -14.85 8.54 6.59
C GLN A 255 -13.80 9.50 6.02
N ILE A 256 -13.05 9.06 5.00
CA ILE A 256 -11.98 9.86 4.39
C ILE A 256 -12.08 9.85 2.87
N ALA A 257 -12.07 11.03 2.26
CA ALA A 257 -11.99 11.20 0.81
C ALA A 257 -10.65 11.82 0.41
N VAL A 258 -9.85 11.11 -0.39
CA VAL A 258 -8.55 11.61 -0.88
C VAL A 258 -8.73 12.24 -2.26
N PHE A 259 -8.75 13.57 -2.30
CA PHE A 259 -8.95 14.36 -3.51
C PHE A 259 -7.60 14.59 -4.23
N ASP A 260 -7.28 13.71 -5.18
CA ASP A 260 -6.02 13.71 -5.92
C ASP A 260 -6.11 14.60 -7.17
N ALA A 261 -5.58 15.82 -7.03
CA ALA A 261 -5.42 16.82 -8.08
C ALA A 261 -4.16 17.66 -7.80
N THR A 262 -3.77 18.56 -8.71
CA THR A 262 -2.63 19.47 -8.50
C THR A 262 -2.91 20.53 -7.42
N ASN A 263 -4.12 21.13 -7.42
CA ASN A 263 -4.60 22.11 -6.43
C ASN A 263 -3.60 23.24 -6.12
N THR A 264 -2.79 23.61 -7.11
CA THR A 264 -1.63 24.50 -7.01
C THR A 264 -2.00 25.97 -6.78
N THR A 265 -3.21 26.41 -7.12
CA THR A 265 -3.68 27.80 -6.90
C THR A 265 -4.46 27.94 -5.59
N ARG A 266 -4.35 29.11 -4.95
CA ARG A 266 -5.12 29.43 -3.73
C ARG A 266 -6.63 29.47 -4.00
N GLU A 267 -7.08 29.95 -5.16
CA GLU A 267 -8.49 29.91 -5.59
C GLU A 267 -9.06 28.48 -5.54
N ARG A 268 -8.32 27.50 -6.10
CA ARG A 268 -8.74 26.10 -6.09
C ARG A 268 -8.86 25.54 -4.68
N ARG A 269 -7.92 25.88 -3.79
CA ARG A 269 -7.96 25.44 -2.38
C ARG A 269 -9.10 26.11 -1.60
N HIS A 270 -9.37 27.39 -1.83
CA HIS A 270 -10.50 28.09 -1.21
C HIS A 270 -11.86 27.51 -1.63
N MET A 271 -12.02 27.13 -2.91
CA MET A 271 -13.23 26.44 -3.38
C MET A 271 -13.44 25.08 -2.66
N ILE A 272 -12.37 24.31 -2.46
CA ILE A 272 -12.43 23.03 -1.73
C ILE A 272 -12.71 23.24 -0.23
N LEU A 273 -12.13 24.28 0.39
CA LEU A 273 -12.41 24.67 1.79
C LEU A 273 -13.86 25.12 2.00
N HIS A 274 -14.40 25.89 1.06
CA HIS A 274 -15.80 26.32 1.08
C HIS A 274 -16.74 25.12 0.99
N PHE A 275 -16.51 24.22 0.01
CA PHE A 275 -17.21 22.94 -0.10
C PHE A 275 -17.12 22.10 1.18
N ALA A 276 -15.93 21.98 1.80
CA ALA A 276 -15.78 21.21 3.02
C ALA A 276 -16.60 21.81 4.17
N LYS A 277 -16.52 23.13 4.36
CA LYS A 277 -17.29 23.88 5.38
C LYS A 277 -18.80 23.77 5.20
N GLU A 278 -19.31 23.83 3.96
CA GLU A 278 -20.74 23.69 3.65
C GLU A 278 -21.32 22.29 3.96
N ASN A 279 -20.46 21.29 4.15
CA ASN A 279 -20.87 19.90 4.34
C ASN A 279 -20.41 19.30 5.67
N ASP A 280 -19.93 20.15 6.61
CA ASP A 280 -19.31 19.77 7.89
C ASP A 280 -18.16 18.75 7.76
N PHE A 281 -17.40 18.85 6.67
CA PHE A 281 -16.20 18.03 6.47
C PHE A 281 -14.95 18.78 6.94
N LYS A 282 -14.03 18.07 7.60
CA LYS A 282 -12.68 18.59 7.85
C LYS A 282 -11.88 18.61 6.55
N ALA A 283 -10.92 19.52 6.45
CA ALA A 283 -9.93 19.55 5.37
C ALA A 283 -8.53 19.34 5.94
N PHE A 284 -7.75 18.45 5.33
CA PHE A 284 -6.34 18.21 5.66
C PHE A 284 -5.50 18.17 4.39
N PHE A 285 -4.52 19.07 4.24
CA PHE A 285 -3.75 19.19 3.00
C PHE A 285 -2.46 18.36 3.06
N ILE A 286 -2.17 17.62 1.99
CA ILE A 286 -0.88 16.95 1.79
C ILE A 286 -0.22 17.57 0.55
N GLU A 287 0.74 18.46 0.76
CA GLU A 287 1.53 19.05 -0.32
C GLU A 287 2.82 18.26 -0.53
N SER A 288 3.10 17.87 -1.76
CA SER A 288 4.32 17.16 -2.13
C SER A 288 5.21 18.07 -2.98
N VAL A 289 6.35 18.46 -2.39
CA VAL A 289 7.36 19.33 -3.00
C VAL A 289 8.61 18.52 -3.27
N CYS A 290 9.09 18.55 -4.51
CA CYS A 290 10.36 17.99 -4.89
C CYS A 290 10.83 18.69 -6.18
N ASP A 291 12.00 19.29 -6.05
CA ASP A 291 12.62 20.13 -7.08
C ASP A 291 13.90 19.47 -7.65
N ASP A 292 14.18 18.24 -7.21
CA ASP A 292 15.23 17.36 -7.74
C ASP A 292 14.80 16.83 -9.13
N PRO A 293 15.46 17.22 -10.22
CA PRO A 293 15.07 16.84 -11.57
C PRO A 293 15.26 15.34 -11.83
N THR A 294 16.17 14.67 -11.11
CA THR A 294 16.41 13.23 -11.23
C THR A 294 15.21 12.45 -10.71
N VAL A 295 14.65 12.88 -9.57
CA VAL A 295 13.42 12.31 -9.00
C VAL A 295 12.22 12.58 -9.91
N VAL A 296 12.09 13.81 -10.44
CA VAL A 296 10.98 14.16 -11.34
C VAL A 296 11.03 13.33 -12.63
N ALA A 297 12.19 13.20 -13.27
CA ALA A 297 12.37 12.36 -14.46
C ALA A 297 12.09 10.88 -14.16
N SER A 298 12.59 10.33 -13.05
CA SER A 298 12.32 8.96 -12.61
C SER A 298 10.81 8.70 -12.43
N ASN A 299 10.09 9.62 -11.76
CA ASN A 299 8.63 9.53 -11.59
C ASN A 299 7.86 9.61 -12.92
N ILE A 300 8.37 10.32 -13.94
CA ILE A 300 7.76 10.36 -15.27
C ILE A 300 7.96 9.01 -15.98
N MET A 301 9.19 8.48 -15.96
CA MET A 301 9.53 7.19 -16.58
C MET A 301 8.82 5.99 -15.93
N GLU A 302 8.62 5.98 -14.61
CA GLU A 302 7.92 4.88 -13.95
C GLU A 302 6.40 4.94 -14.20
N VAL A 303 5.77 6.11 -14.00
CA VAL A 303 4.31 6.19 -13.84
C VAL A 303 3.56 7.20 -14.72
N LYS A 304 4.22 7.76 -15.76
CA LYS A 304 3.58 8.71 -16.70
C LYS A 304 3.70 8.31 -18.17
N ILE A 305 4.85 7.83 -18.64
CA ILE A 305 4.95 7.27 -20.02
C ILE A 305 4.01 6.07 -20.23
N SER A 306 3.76 5.30 -19.16
CA SER A 306 2.83 4.18 -19.09
C SER A 306 1.36 4.58 -18.81
N SER A 307 1.04 5.88 -18.80
CA SER A 307 -0.31 6.38 -18.51
C SER A 307 -1.19 6.33 -19.77
N PRO A 308 -2.52 6.12 -19.64
CA PRO A 308 -3.46 6.26 -20.76
C PRO A 308 -3.51 7.65 -21.42
N ASP A 309 -2.86 8.66 -20.83
CA ASP A 309 -2.64 9.97 -21.46
C ASP A 309 -1.65 9.86 -22.65
N TYR A 310 -0.71 8.90 -22.65
CA TYR A 310 0.44 8.84 -23.57
C TYR A 310 0.50 7.53 -24.39
N LYS A 311 -0.63 6.82 -24.50
CA LYS A 311 -0.73 5.52 -25.20
C LYS A 311 -0.28 5.57 -26.68
N ASP A 312 -0.36 6.74 -27.31
CA ASP A 312 -0.06 6.99 -28.73
C ASP A 312 1.30 7.68 -28.95
N CYS A 313 2.12 7.86 -27.89
CA CYS A 313 3.39 8.57 -27.92
C CYS A 313 4.57 7.63 -27.59
N ASN A 314 5.76 7.91 -28.12
CA ASN A 314 6.97 7.24 -27.61
C ASN A 314 7.49 7.89 -26.32
N SER A 315 8.40 7.21 -25.62
CA SER A 315 8.91 7.65 -24.30
C SER A 315 9.60 9.02 -24.32
N ALA A 316 10.17 9.45 -25.45
CA ALA A 316 10.84 10.75 -25.56
C ALA A 316 9.84 11.88 -25.74
N GLU A 317 8.85 11.70 -26.64
CA GLU A 317 7.71 12.61 -26.81
C GLU A 317 6.89 12.75 -25.53
N ALA A 318 6.60 11.63 -24.87
CA ALA A 318 5.86 11.62 -23.61
C ALA A 318 6.62 12.33 -22.48
N MET A 319 7.95 12.24 -22.44
CA MET A 319 8.79 12.99 -21.49
C MET A 319 8.77 14.50 -21.78
N ASP A 320 8.99 14.90 -23.03
CA ASP A 320 8.99 16.31 -23.47
C ASP A 320 7.63 16.99 -23.22
N ASP A 321 6.53 16.35 -23.64
CA ASP A 321 5.18 16.83 -23.35
C ASP A 321 4.92 16.91 -21.84
N PHE A 322 5.32 15.91 -21.06
CA PHE A 322 5.09 15.94 -19.61
C PHE A 322 5.90 17.05 -18.91
N MET A 323 7.10 17.37 -19.38
CA MET A 323 7.89 18.50 -18.88
C MET A 323 7.26 19.85 -19.26
N LYS A 324 6.77 20.01 -20.50
CA LYS A 324 6.00 21.21 -20.92
C LYS A 324 4.66 21.34 -20.18
N ARG A 325 4.03 20.20 -19.85
CA ARG A 325 2.83 20.11 -18.99
C ARG A 325 3.13 20.47 -17.53
N ILE A 326 4.34 20.23 -17.03
CA ILE A 326 4.78 20.67 -15.70
C ILE A 326 4.89 22.20 -15.65
N SER A 327 5.61 22.82 -16.60
CA SER A 327 5.84 24.28 -16.58
C SER A 327 4.56 25.11 -16.73
N CYS A 328 3.53 24.57 -17.39
CA CYS A 328 2.18 25.15 -17.42
C CYS A 328 1.56 25.36 -16.02
N TYR A 329 1.93 24.55 -15.02
CA TYR A 329 1.47 24.75 -13.63
C TYR A 329 2.42 25.64 -12.82
N GLU A 330 3.70 25.69 -13.14
CA GLU A 330 4.72 26.41 -12.36
C GLU A 330 4.43 27.92 -12.33
N ALA A 331 4.04 28.52 -13.46
CA ALA A 331 3.67 29.93 -13.57
C ALA A 331 2.46 30.36 -12.72
N SER A 332 1.66 29.40 -12.21
CA SER A 332 0.49 29.66 -11.35
C SER A 332 0.59 28.96 -9.99
N TYR A 333 1.73 28.34 -9.67
CA TYR A 333 1.89 27.58 -8.43
C TYR A 333 2.06 28.52 -7.24
N GLN A 334 1.12 28.41 -6.30
CA GLN A 334 1.14 29.07 -5.01
C GLN A 334 1.23 27.98 -3.94
N PRO A 335 2.45 27.59 -3.51
CA PRO A 335 2.62 26.58 -2.45
C PRO A 335 1.87 26.96 -1.16
N LEU A 336 1.67 25.99 -0.26
CA LEU A 336 1.15 26.29 1.08
C LEU A 336 2.17 27.13 1.87
N ASP A 337 1.69 28.21 2.46
CA ASP A 337 2.44 29.23 3.21
C ASP A 337 1.94 29.27 4.67
N PRO A 338 2.34 28.30 5.51
CA PRO A 338 1.83 28.16 6.88
C PRO A 338 2.34 29.25 7.84
N ASP A 339 3.34 30.05 7.43
CA ASP A 339 3.80 31.19 8.21
C ASP A 339 2.88 32.41 8.04
N LYS A 340 2.11 32.47 6.94
CA LYS A 340 1.25 33.62 6.58
C LYS A 340 -0.14 33.19 6.11
N CYS A 341 -0.30 32.88 4.82
CA CYS A 341 -1.61 32.81 4.17
C CYS A 341 -2.39 31.52 4.46
N ASP A 342 -1.67 30.42 4.68
CA ASP A 342 -2.24 29.09 4.95
C ASP A 342 -2.05 28.70 6.45
N ARG A 343 -1.67 29.65 7.31
CA ARG A 343 -1.36 29.47 8.76
C ARG A 343 -2.45 28.77 9.56
N ASP A 344 -3.71 29.00 9.19
CA ASP A 344 -4.86 28.47 9.92
C ASP A 344 -5.42 27.18 9.31
N LEU A 345 -4.72 26.59 8.32
CA LEU A 345 -5.05 25.31 7.71
C LEU A 345 -4.28 24.13 8.33
N SER A 346 -4.99 23.01 8.50
CA SER A 346 -4.43 21.70 8.87
C SER A 346 -3.68 21.10 7.68
N LEU A 347 -2.36 20.92 7.78
CA LEU A 347 -1.55 20.49 6.63
C LEU A 347 -0.27 19.74 7.00
N ILE A 348 0.24 18.99 6.03
CA ILE A 348 1.61 18.49 5.96
C ILE A 348 2.20 18.80 4.58
N LYS A 349 3.38 19.42 4.56
CA LYS A 349 4.23 19.55 3.38
C LYS A 349 5.33 18.49 3.47
N VAL A 350 5.31 17.54 2.55
CA VAL A 350 6.35 16.52 2.34
C VAL A 350 7.36 17.10 1.35
N ILE A 351 8.63 17.15 1.75
CA ILE A 351 9.71 17.82 0.99
C ILE A 351 10.79 16.80 0.65
N ASP A 352 11.24 16.83 -0.61
CA ASP A 352 12.29 16.00 -1.18
C ASP A 352 12.11 14.52 -0.82
N VAL A 353 10.95 13.98 -1.20
CA VAL A 353 10.60 12.56 -1.07
C VAL A 353 10.64 12.03 0.38
N GLY A 354 10.35 12.91 1.34
CA GLY A 354 10.30 12.57 2.76
C GLY A 354 11.60 12.86 3.53
N ARG A 355 12.61 13.51 2.92
CA ARG A 355 13.79 14.01 3.64
C ARG A 355 13.43 15.05 4.71
N ARG A 356 12.36 15.83 4.51
CA ARG A 356 11.89 16.85 5.45
C ARG A 356 10.37 17.00 5.41
N PHE A 357 9.79 17.34 6.55
CA PHE A 357 8.36 17.59 6.71
C PHE A 357 8.12 18.95 7.38
N LEU A 358 7.04 19.62 7.01
CA LEU A 358 6.46 20.74 7.76
C LEU A 358 5.00 20.40 8.05
N VAL A 359 4.65 20.26 9.33
CA VAL A 359 3.30 19.91 9.79
C VAL A 359 2.71 21.11 10.52
N ASN A 360 1.47 21.47 10.23
CA ASN A 360 0.74 22.56 10.88
C ASN A 360 -0.67 22.13 11.29
N ARG A 361 -1.10 22.57 12.48
CA ARG A 361 -2.47 22.42 13.04
C ARG A 361 -3.12 21.05 12.82
N VAL A 362 -2.48 19.97 13.27
CA VAL A 362 -3.12 18.64 13.38
C VAL A 362 -4.31 18.73 14.33
N GLN A 363 -5.51 18.36 13.85
CA GLN A 363 -6.78 18.57 14.57
C GLN A 363 -7.23 17.36 15.40
N ASP A 364 -6.80 16.15 15.08
CA ASP A 364 -7.29 14.92 15.70
C ASP A 364 -6.34 13.71 15.53
N HIS A 365 -6.76 12.57 16.10
CA HIS A 365 -6.09 11.28 15.99
C HIS A 365 -5.83 10.86 14.53
N ILE A 366 -6.81 11.00 13.62
CA ILE A 366 -6.67 10.46 12.27
C ILE A 366 -5.67 11.27 11.45
N GLN A 367 -5.66 12.61 11.59
CA GLN A 367 -4.62 13.46 11.01
C GLN A 367 -3.25 13.16 11.63
N SER A 368 -3.16 12.91 12.93
CA SER A 368 -1.90 12.50 13.58
C SER A 368 -1.38 11.15 13.05
N ARG A 369 -2.26 10.20 12.77
CA ARG A 369 -1.92 8.89 12.18
C ARG A 369 -1.48 9.02 10.72
N ILE A 370 -2.16 9.86 9.94
CA ILE A 370 -1.76 10.20 8.56
C ILE A 370 -0.36 10.83 8.54
N VAL A 371 -0.08 11.80 9.42
CA VAL A 371 1.26 12.41 9.56
C VAL A 371 2.31 11.36 9.91
N TYR A 372 2.06 10.53 10.93
CA TYR A 372 2.99 9.47 11.34
C TYR A 372 3.27 8.46 10.23
N TYR A 373 2.24 8.04 9.47
CA TYR A 373 2.41 7.16 8.31
C TYR A 373 3.28 7.80 7.21
N LEU A 374 2.98 9.06 6.84
CA LEU A 374 3.72 9.80 5.82
C LEU A 374 5.20 10.04 6.20
N MET A 375 5.52 10.07 7.50
CA MET A 375 6.88 10.21 8.02
C MET A 375 7.70 8.91 8.03
N ASN A 376 7.07 7.73 7.84
CA ASN A 376 7.77 6.44 7.85
C ASN A 376 7.84 5.76 6.48
N ILE A 377 7.01 6.14 5.50
CA ILE A 377 7.10 5.62 4.13
C ILE A 377 8.31 6.19 3.37
N HIS A 378 8.97 5.35 2.57
CA HIS A 378 9.86 5.79 1.49
C HIS A 378 9.48 5.18 0.13
N VAL A 379 10.06 5.71 -0.95
CA VAL A 379 9.86 5.24 -2.34
C VAL A 379 11.02 4.41 -2.89
N GLN A 380 12.14 4.31 -2.16
CA GLN A 380 13.31 3.55 -2.63
C GLN A 380 12.93 2.08 -2.92
N PRO A 381 13.42 1.50 -4.03
CA PRO A 381 13.09 0.12 -4.41
C PRO A 381 13.70 -0.87 -3.40
N ARG A 382 12.88 -1.82 -2.95
CA ARG A 382 13.21 -2.83 -1.94
C ARG A 382 12.43 -4.11 -2.20
N THR A 383 12.84 -5.23 -1.59
CA THR A 383 12.06 -6.48 -1.65
C THR A 383 11.67 -6.95 -0.25
N ILE A 384 10.38 -7.19 -0.05
CA ILE A 384 9.86 -7.81 1.18
C ILE A 384 9.54 -9.27 0.86
N TYR A 385 9.99 -10.19 1.70
CA TYR A 385 9.73 -11.62 1.58
C TYR A 385 8.84 -12.05 2.75
N LEU A 386 7.68 -12.63 2.46
CA LEU A 386 6.79 -13.20 3.48
C LEU A 386 6.78 -14.72 3.33
N CYS A 387 7.05 -15.46 4.40
CA CYS A 387 6.80 -16.89 4.45
C CYS A 387 6.28 -17.32 5.81
N ARG A 388 5.74 -18.54 5.88
CA ARG A 388 5.40 -19.17 7.15
C ARG A 388 6.64 -19.81 7.77
N HIS A 389 6.54 -20.16 9.05
CA HIS A 389 7.35 -21.22 9.62
C HIS A 389 7.34 -22.49 8.74
N GLY A 390 8.38 -23.32 8.84
CA GLY A 390 8.31 -24.69 8.33
C GLY A 390 7.19 -25.48 9.02
N GLU A 391 6.67 -26.52 8.37
CA GLU A 391 5.65 -27.40 8.95
C GLU A 391 5.99 -27.83 10.38
N ASN A 392 5.05 -27.67 11.32
CA ASN A 392 5.20 -28.10 12.72
C ASN A 392 4.33 -29.34 13.03
N GLU A 393 4.54 -29.93 14.20
CA GLU A 393 3.82 -31.16 14.59
C GLU A 393 2.29 -30.93 14.68
N HIS A 394 1.82 -29.74 15.12
CA HIS A 394 0.38 -29.42 15.11
C HIS A 394 -0.21 -29.36 13.70
N ASN A 395 0.55 -28.93 12.68
CA ASN A 395 0.08 -28.99 11.30
C ASN A 395 -0.17 -30.43 10.86
N LEU A 396 0.76 -31.36 11.15
CA LEU A 396 0.58 -32.79 10.85
C LEU A 396 -0.66 -33.39 11.52
N GLN A 397 -1.01 -32.89 12.71
CA GLN A 397 -2.17 -33.32 13.50
C GLN A 397 -3.47 -32.57 13.16
N GLY A 398 -3.43 -31.56 12.28
CA GLY A 398 -4.57 -30.69 11.97
C GLY A 398 -4.99 -29.73 13.10
N ARG A 399 -4.15 -29.58 14.14
CA ARG A 399 -4.38 -28.71 15.32
C ARG A 399 -4.03 -27.26 15.02
N ILE A 400 -4.77 -26.32 15.62
CA ILE A 400 -4.51 -24.88 15.55
C ILE A 400 -3.76 -24.40 16.81
N GLY A 401 -3.07 -23.27 16.71
CA GLY A 401 -2.39 -22.67 17.86
C GLY A 401 -1.24 -23.51 18.45
N GLY A 402 -0.92 -23.22 19.71
CA GLY A 402 0.16 -23.84 20.48
C GLY A 402 1.58 -23.50 20.01
N ASP A 403 2.59 -24.00 20.73
CA ASP A 403 4.02 -23.73 20.46
C ASP A 403 4.81 -24.98 20.00
N SER A 404 4.20 -25.79 19.12
CA SER A 404 4.86 -27.00 18.62
C SER A 404 6.03 -26.71 17.67
N GLY A 405 7.08 -27.54 17.80
CA GLY A 405 8.33 -27.41 17.02
C GLY A 405 8.22 -27.95 15.59
N LEU A 406 9.25 -27.67 14.78
CA LEU A 406 9.30 -28.09 13.37
C LEU A 406 9.34 -29.60 13.18
N SER A 407 8.51 -30.08 12.25
CA SER A 407 8.52 -31.46 11.75
C SER A 407 9.83 -31.78 11.01
N SER A 408 10.02 -33.05 10.65
CA SER A 408 11.13 -33.47 9.78
C SER A 408 11.10 -32.80 8.40
N ARG A 409 9.93 -32.37 7.92
CA ARG A 409 9.78 -31.59 6.68
C ARG A 409 9.97 -30.09 6.92
N GLY A 410 9.45 -29.55 8.03
CA GLY A 410 9.69 -28.15 8.41
C GLY A 410 11.17 -27.82 8.55
N LYS A 411 11.97 -28.74 9.11
CA LYS A 411 13.44 -28.63 9.18
C LYS A 411 14.10 -28.62 7.79
N LYS A 412 13.63 -29.45 6.85
CA LYS A 412 14.12 -29.44 5.45
C LYS A 412 13.78 -28.13 4.74
N PHE A 413 12.58 -27.58 4.96
CA PHE A 413 12.21 -26.26 4.44
C PHE A 413 13.11 -25.16 5.01
N ALA A 414 13.43 -25.17 6.30
CA ALA A 414 14.31 -24.17 6.90
C ALA A 414 15.72 -24.18 6.24
N SER A 415 16.27 -25.35 5.91
CA SER A 415 17.49 -25.46 5.10
C SER A 415 17.33 -24.98 3.66
N ALA A 416 16.20 -25.28 3.01
CA ALA A 416 15.89 -24.81 1.66
C ALA A 416 15.71 -23.29 1.61
N LEU A 417 15.13 -22.69 2.65
CA LEU A 417 14.99 -21.24 2.82
C LEU A 417 16.34 -20.56 3.00
N SER A 418 17.28 -21.18 3.75
CA SER A 418 18.66 -20.68 3.86
C SER A 418 19.34 -20.62 2.49
N LYS A 419 19.23 -21.70 1.70
CA LYS A 419 19.79 -21.75 0.34
C LYS A 419 19.12 -20.73 -0.59
N PHE A 420 17.80 -20.57 -0.52
CA PHE A 420 17.08 -19.55 -1.29
C PHE A 420 17.54 -18.13 -0.95
N VAL A 421 17.71 -17.81 0.34
CA VAL A 421 18.18 -16.49 0.79
C VAL A 421 19.61 -16.20 0.30
N GLU A 422 20.49 -17.20 0.36
CA GLU A 422 21.86 -17.14 -0.20
C GLU A 422 21.81 -16.90 -1.73
N GLU A 423 20.96 -17.62 -2.46
CA GLU A 423 20.75 -17.46 -3.91
C GLU A 423 20.11 -16.12 -4.32
N GLN A 424 19.38 -15.43 -3.44
CA GLN A 424 18.93 -14.05 -3.71
C GLN A 424 20.04 -13.00 -3.53
N ASN A 425 21.17 -13.33 -2.90
CA ASN A 425 22.34 -12.46 -2.69
C ASN A 425 21.97 -11.03 -2.19
N LEU A 426 21.12 -10.96 -1.18
CA LEU A 426 20.53 -9.70 -0.71
C LEU A 426 21.46 -8.95 0.24
N LYS A 427 21.75 -7.68 -0.08
CA LYS A 427 22.43 -6.76 0.82
C LYS A 427 21.50 -6.39 2.01
N ASP A 428 22.07 -6.41 3.21
CA ASP A 428 21.50 -5.95 4.48
C ASP A 428 20.10 -6.50 4.82
N LEU A 429 19.81 -7.76 4.44
CA LEU A 429 18.54 -8.43 4.74
C LEU A 429 18.27 -8.50 6.25
N ARG A 430 17.15 -7.93 6.68
CA ARG A 430 16.57 -8.16 8.01
C ARG A 430 15.75 -9.43 8.03
N VAL A 431 15.83 -10.21 9.10
CA VAL A 431 14.97 -11.38 9.33
C VAL A 431 14.13 -11.14 10.59
N TRP A 432 12.81 -11.27 10.48
CA TRP A 432 11.89 -11.15 11.60
C TRP A 432 11.12 -12.44 11.83
N THR A 433 10.90 -12.77 13.10
CA THR A 433 10.16 -13.93 13.56
C THR A 433 9.08 -13.55 14.56
N SER A 434 8.14 -14.47 14.81
CA SER A 434 7.33 -14.42 16.02
C SER A 434 8.13 -14.89 17.24
N GLN A 435 7.53 -14.82 18.43
CA GLN A 435 8.10 -15.46 19.63
C GLN A 435 7.79 -16.98 19.70
N LEU A 436 7.05 -17.53 18.73
CA LEU A 436 6.73 -18.96 18.67
C LEU A 436 7.84 -19.78 18.00
N LYS A 437 8.13 -20.93 18.61
CA LYS A 437 9.24 -21.86 18.38
C LYS A 437 9.40 -22.29 16.93
N SER A 438 8.30 -22.53 16.21
CA SER A 438 8.32 -22.91 14.79
C SER A 438 8.98 -21.84 13.91
N THR A 439 8.69 -20.55 14.14
CA THR A 439 9.31 -19.45 13.38
C THR A 439 10.78 -19.25 13.76
N ILE A 440 11.10 -19.36 15.05
CA ILE A 440 12.46 -19.24 15.58
C ILE A 440 13.36 -20.34 15.00
N GLN A 441 12.93 -21.61 15.09
CA GLN A 441 13.65 -22.76 14.52
C GLN A 441 13.80 -22.67 12.98
N THR A 442 12.91 -21.94 12.29
CA THR A 442 13.04 -21.69 10.85
C THR A 442 14.13 -20.64 10.57
N ALA A 443 14.24 -19.60 11.41
CA ALA A 443 15.25 -18.55 11.27
C ALA A 443 16.67 -18.99 11.66
N GLU A 444 16.82 -19.81 12.71
CA GLU A 444 18.12 -20.37 13.14
C GLU A 444 18.85 -21.10 12.00
N ALA A 445 18.11 -21.77 11.11
CA ALA A 445 18.69 -22.45 9.95
C ALA A 445 19.37 -21.50 8.94
N LEU A 446 18.97 -20.22 8.91
CA LEU A 446 19.50 -19.21 7.98
C LEU A 446 20.88 -18.67 8.39
N ARG A 447 21.28 -18.85 9.66
CA ARG A 447 22.54 -18.33 10.25
C ARG A 447 22.70 -16.80 10.15
N LEU A 448 21.59 -16.08 9.98
CA LEU A 448 21.51 -14.62 9.98
C LEU A 448 20.96 -14.11 11.32
N PRO A 449 21.34 -12.89 11.76
CA PRO A 449 20.71 -12.27 12.91
C PRO A 449 19.22 -11.99 12.61
N TYR A 450 18.35 -12.38 13.56
CA TYR A 450 16.91 -12.19 13.44
C TYR A 450 16.32 -11.51 14.68
N GLU A 451 15.19 -10.82 14.50
CA GLU A 451 14.51 -10.05 15.55
C GLU A 451 13.15 -10.71 15.86
N GLN A 452 12.86 -11.00 17.13
CA GLN A 452 11.62 -11.66 17.56
C GLN A 452 10.55 -10.62 17.97
N TRP A 453 9.39 -10.65 17.31
CA TRP A 453 8.28 -9.73 17.57
C TRP A 453 7.07 -10.50 18.12
N LYS A 454 6.62 -10.20 19.35
CA LYS A 454 5.37 -10.76 19.90
C LYS A 454 4.15 -10.42 19.03
N ALA A 455 4.19 -9.29 18.34
CA ALA A 455 3.18 -8.87 17.38
C ALA A 455 3.05 -9.81 16.16
N LEU A 456 4.06 -10.63 15.86
CA LEU A 456 4.06 -11.63 14.77
C LEU A 456 3.59 -13.02 15.21
N ASN A 457 3.22 -13.26 16.47
CA ASN A 457 2.59 -14.53 16.90
C ASN A 457 1.29 -14.79 16.12
N GLU A 458 0.90 -16.06 15.93
CA GLU A 458 -0.37 -16.39 15.24
C GLU A 458 -1.59 -15.77 15.94
N ILE A 459 -2.74 -15.75 15.26
CA ILE A 459 -4.03 -15.42 15.89
C ILE A 459 -4.29 -16.32 17.09
N ASP A 460 -4.60 -15.72 18.24
CA ASP A 460 -4.93 -16.42 19.49
C ASP A 460 -6.33 -17.05 19.37
N ALA A 461 -6.42 -18.39 19.47
CA ALA A 461 -7.69 -19.11 19.40
C ALA A 461 -8.40 -19.25 20.76
N GLY A 462 -7.85 -18.69 21.85
CA GLY A 462 -8.45 -18.72 23.17
C GLY A 462 -8.78 -20.14 23.65
N VAL A 463 -10.05 -20.39 23.98
CA VAL A 463 -10.53 -21.73 24.41
C VAL A 463 -10.48 -22.81 23.31
N CYS A 464 -10.09 -22.44 22.09
CA CYS A 464 -9.89 -23.34 20.95
C CYS A 464 -8.41 -23.55 20.58
N GLU A 465 -7.45 -23.03 21.36
CA GLU A 465 -6.03 -23.36 21.21
C GLU A 465 -5.79 -24.88 21.30
N GLU A 466 -4.81 -25.37 20.55
CA GLU A 466 -4.40 -26.77 20.44
C GLU A 466 -5.48 -27.75 19.92
N LEU A 467 -6.71 -27.32 19.64
CA LEU A 467 -7.76 -28.16 19.06
C LEU A 467 -7.64 -28.29 17.53
N THR A 468 -8.16 -29.39 16.99
CA THR A 468 -8.45 -29.54 15.55
C THR A 468 -9.75 -28.84 15.19
N TYR A 469 -9.93 -28.49 13.91
CA TYR A 469 -11.19 -27.90 13.44
C TYR A 469 -12.42 -28.81 13.62
N GLU A 470 -12.22 -30.13 13.68
CA GLU A 470 -13.30 -31.10 13.87
C GLU A 470 -13.68 -31.16 15.37
N GLU A 471 -12.70 -31.24 16.28
CA GLU A 471 -12.94 -31.10 17.73
C GLU A 471 -13.61 -29.76 18.07
N ILE A 472 -13.26 -28.65 17.38
CA ILE A 472 -13.92 -27.35 17.55
C ILE A 472 -15.37 -27.39 17.09
N ARG A 473 -15.68 -28.00 15.93
CA ARG A 473 -17.06 -28.14 15.45
C ARG A 473 -17.89 -28.97 16.43
N ASP A 474 -17.32 -30.05 16.95
CA ASP A 474 -18.06 -31.03 17.73
C ASP A 474 -18.20 -30.61 19.21
N THR A 475 -17.27 -29.79 19.73
CA THR A 475 -17.31 -29.22 21.09
C THR A 475 -18.01 -27.85 21.14
N TYR A 476 -17.81 -27.01 20.12
CA TYR A 476 -18.30 -25.63 20.04
C TYR A 476 -19.03 -25.36 18.70
N PRO A 477 -20.13 -26.07 18.40
CA PRO A 477 -20.79 -26.02 17.08
C PRO A 477 -21.32 -24.63 16.70
N GLU A 478 -21.80 -23.84 17.66
CA GLU A 478 -22.27 -22.47 17.41
C GLU A 478 -21.11 -21.54 17.05
N GLU A 479 -20.00 -21.59 17.81
CA GLU A 479 -18.78 -20.83 17.54
C GLU A 479 -18.17 -21.16 16.17
N TYR A 480 -18.13 -22.46 15.81
CA TYR A 480 -17.69 -22.91 14.48
C TYR A 480 -18.56 -22.28 13.37
N ALA A 481 -19.89 -22.32 13.52
CA ALA A 481 -20.83 -21.78 12.53
C ALA A 481 -20.77 -20.25 12.42
N LEU A 482 -20.64 -19.54 13.55
CA LEU A 482 -20.45 -18.08 13.60
C LEU A 482 -19.16 -17.67 12.88
N ARG A 483 -18.07 -18.44 13.08
CA ARG A 483 -16.77 -18.18 12.43
C ARG A 483 -16.76 -18.47 10.93
N GLU A 484 -17.54 -19.41 10.42
CA GLU A 484 -17.66 -19.59 8.96
C GLU A 484 -18.46 -18.47 8.28
N GLN A 485 -19.47 -17.93 8.97
CA GLN A 485 -20.30 -16.82 8.48
C GLN A 485 -19.50 -15.50 8.40
N ASP A 486 -18.92 -15.06 9.53
CA ASP A 486 -18.17 -13.79 9.64
C ASP A 486 -16.75 -14.00 10.17
N LYS A 487 -15.92 -14.65 9.36
CA LYS A 487 -14.54 -15.02 9.69
C LYS A 487 -13.60 -13.83 9.96
N TYR A 488 -14.00 -12.59 9.65
CA TYR A 488 -13.17 -11.40 9.91
C TYR A 488 -13.47 -10.77 11.27
N TYR A 489 -14.76 -10.51 11.57
CA TYR A 489 -15.17 -9.87 12.82
C TYR A 489 -15.39 -10.87 13.97
N TYR A 490 -15.54 -12.18 13.68
CA TYR A 490 -15.54 -13.22 14.69
C TYR A 490 -14.26 -13.18 15.52
N ARG A 491 -14.41 -13.10 16.85
CA ARG A 491 -13.35 -13.23 17.86
C ARG A 491 -13.56 -14.53 18.61
N TYR A 492 -12.51 -15.35 18.74
CA TYR A 492 -12.59 -16.57 19.55
C TYR A 492 -12.92 -16.24 21.03
N PRO A 493 -13.66 -17.10 21.76
CA PRO A 493 -13.86 -16.92 23.19
C PRO A 493 -12.50 -16.91 23.90
N THR A 494 -12.26 -15.82 24.64
CA THR A 494 -10.97 -15.44 25.27
C THR A 494 -9.77 -15.30 24.33
N GLY A 495 -9.97 -15.23 23.01
CA GLY A 495 -8.92 -15.07 21.99
C GLY A 495 -9.11 -13.83 21.10
N GLU A 496 -8.62 -13.92 19.87
CA GLU A 496 -8.58 -12.81 18.89
C GLU A 496 -9.50 -13.01 17.67
N SER A 497 -9.76 -11.90 16.97
CA SER A 497 -10.32 -11.83 15.61
C SER A 497 -9.25 -11.42 14.59
N TYR A 498 -9.55 -11.51 13.29
CA TYR A 498 -8.70 -10.91 12.26
C TYR A 498 -8.63 -9.38 12.38
N GLN A 499 -9.69 -8.74 12.91
CA GLN A 499 -9.69 -7.30 13.22
C GLN A 499 -8.69 -6.95 14.34
N ASP A 500 -8.61 -7.76 15.40
CA ASP A 500 -7.63 -7.56 16.48
C ASP A 500 -6.20 -7.77 15.96
N LEU A 501 -6.01 -8.79 15.12
CA LEU A 501 -4.72 -9.09 14.48
C LEU A 501 -4.19 -7.91 13.66
N VAL A 502 -5.07 -7.22 12.92
CA VAL A 502 -4.75 -5.99 12.18
C VAL A 502 -4.25 -4.89 13.12
N GLN A 503 -4.93 -4.63 14.24
CA GLN A 503 -4.50 -3.61 15.21
C GLN A 503 -3.16 -4.00 15.86
N ARG A 504 -2.95 -5.30 16.15
CA ARG A 504 -1.68 -5.84 16.68
C ARG A 504 -0.52 -5.76 15.67
N LEU A 505 -0.80 -5.90 14.38
CA LEU A 505 0.21 -5.90 13.31
C LEU A 505 0.55 -4.51 12.77
N GLU A 506 -0.19 -3.45 13.12
CA GLU A 506 0.09 -2.11 12.63
C GLU A 506 1.55 -1.65 12.87
N PRO A 507 2.17 -1.82 14.06
CA PRO A 507 3.57 -1.44 14.26
C PRO A 507 4.55 -2.20 13.34
N VAL A 508 4.21 -3.44 12.96
CA VAL A 508 4.99 -4.24 12.00
C VAL A 508 4.86 -3.65 10.60
N ILE A 509 3.66 -3.22 10.18
CA ILE A 509 3.45 -2.53 8.90
C ILE A 509 4.21 -1.20 8.86
N MET A 510 4.23 -0.42 9.96
CA MET A 510 4.97 0.85 10.00
C MET A 510 6.48 0.62 9.83
N GLU A 511 7.04 -0.40 10.48
CA GLU A 511 8.46 -0.72 10.36
C GLU A 511 8.80 -1.36 8.99
N LEU A 512 7.93 -2.21 8.41
CA LEU A 512 8.08 -2.68 7.02
C LEU A 512 8.04 -1.54 6.00
N GLU A 513 7.29 -0.47 6.27
CA GLU A 513 7.26 0.70 5.39
C GLU A 513 8.53 1.56 5.50
N ARG A 514 9.32 1.38 6.58
CA ARG A 514 10.55 2.12 6.90
C ARG A 514 11.87 1.39 6.56
N GLN A 515 11.84 0.07 6.44
CA GLN A 515 13.01 -0.79 6.21
C GLN A 515 13.24 -1.13 4.71
N GLU A 516 14.46 -1.50 4.33
CA GLU A 516 14.77 -1.96 2.96
C GLU A 516 14.38 -3.43 2.74
N ASN A 517 15.34 -4.36 2.70
CA ASN A 517 15.08 -5.78 2.45
C ASN A 517 14.72 -6.49 3.75
N VAL A 518 13.53 -7.09 3.81
CA VAL A 518 13.02 -7.78 5.02
C VAL A 518 12.43 -9.14 4.67
N LEU A 519 12.81 -10.19 5.40
CA LEU A 519 12.18 -11.50 5.42
C LEU A 519 11.37 -11.66 6.72
N VAL A 520 10.06 -11.85 6.60
CA VAL A 520 9.15 -12.09 7.73
C VAL A 520 8.72 -13.56 7.75
N ILE A 521 9.13 -14.27 8.79
CA ILE A 521 8.79 -15.68 9.04
C ILE A 521 7.70 -15.71 10.12
N CYS A 522 6.46 -15.96 9.70
CA CYS A 522 5.28 -15.84 10.56
C CYS A 522 4.31 -17.01 10.39
N HIS A 523 3.01 -16.79 10.58
CA HIS A 523 1.97 -17.81 10.66
C HIS A 523 0.83 -17.55 9.66
N GLN A 524 -0.19 -18.41 9.61
CA GLN A 524 -1.19 -18.37 8.52
C GLN A 524 -2.14 -17.17 8.60
N ALA A 525 -2.66 -16.80 9.78
CA ALA A 525 -3.51 -15.62 9.91
C ALA A 525 -2.67 -14.33 9.83
N VAL A 526 -1.48 -14.32 10.44
CA VAL A 526 -0.55 -13.18 10.36
C VAL A 526 -0.15 -12.87 8.91
N LEU A 527 0.28 -13.87 8.14
CA LEU A 527 0.71 -13.65 6.76
C LEU A 527 -0.44 -13.16 5.89
N ARG A 528 -1.67 -13.67 6.09
CA ARG A 528 -2.88 -13.16 5.45
C ARG A 528 -3.09 -11.66 5.69
N CYS A 529 -2.96 -11.19 6.93
CA CYS A 529 -3.11 -9.76 7.27
C CYS A 529 -2.03 -8.88 6.63
N LEU A 530 -0.77 -9.32 6.69
CA LEU A 530 0.36 -8.61 6.05
C LEU A 530 0.20 -8.57 4.52
N LEU A 531 -0.16 -9.70 3.90
CA LEU A 531 -0.37 -9.80 2.46
C LEU A 531 -1.55 -8.95 1.99
N ALA A 532 -2.64 -8.90 2.77
CA ALA A 532 -3.80 -8.06 2.48
C ALA A 532 -3.45 -6.57 2.48
N TYR A 533 -2.55 -6.12 3.39
CA TYR A 533 -2.02 -4.76 3.34
C TYR A 533 -1.26 -4.48 2.03
N PHE A 534 -0.34 -5.36 1.60
CA PHE A 534 0.46 -5.10 0.41
C PHE A 534 -0.31 -5.25 -0.91
N LEU A 535 -1.34 -6.10 -0.95
CA LEU A 535 -2.16 -6.37 -2.13
C LEU A 535 -3.53 -5.65 -2.17
N ASP A 536 -3.76 -4.70 -1.25
CA ASP A 536 -5.00 -3.90 -1.15
C ASP A 536 -6.27 -4.76 -1.10
N LYS A 537 -6.27 -5.77 -0.22
CA LYS A 537 -7.36 -6.75 -0.09
C LYS A 537 -8.34 -6.40 1.02
N SER A 538 -9.61 -6.64 0.73
CA SER A 538 -10.71 -6.34 1.63
C SER A 538 -10.69 -7.19 2.91
N ALA A 539 -11.36 -6.69 3.95
CA ALA A 539 -11.60 -7.44 5.19
C ALA A 539 -12.29 -8.79 4.95
N GLU A 540 -13.14 -8.90 3.92
CA GLU A 540 -13.82 -10.15 3.56
C GLU A 540 -12.87 -11.15 2.88
N GLU A 541 -11.98 -10.71 1.99
CA GLU A 541 -10.99 -11.59 1.33
C GLU A 541 -9.87 -12.04 2.29
N MET A 542 -9.45 -11.17 3.21
CA MET A 542 -8.25 -11.34 4.04
C MET A 542 -8.21 -12.71 4.77
N PRO A 543 -9.26 -13.19 5.47
CA PRO A 543 -9.26 -14.50 6.14
C PRO A 543 -9.18 -15.72 5.21
N TYR A 544 -9.25 -15.53 3.89
CA TYR A 544 -9.25 -16.58 2.87
C TYR A 544 -8.12 -16.44 1.83
N LEU A 545 -7.19 -15.49 1.99
CA LEU A 545 -6.00 -15.45 1.13
C LEU A 545 -5.16 -16.74 1.30
N LYS A 546 -4.57 -17.21 0.19
CA LYS A 546 -3.83 -18.47 0.14
C LYS A 546 -2.37 -18.25 0.53
N CYS A 547 -2.01 -18.77 1.70
CA CYS A 547 -0.68 -18.66 2.30
C CYS A 547 -0.17 -20.08 2.64
N PRO A 548 0.21 -20.89 1.63
CA PRO A 548 0.64 -22.27 1.83
C PRO A 548 1.93 -22.36 2.67
N LEU A 549 2.17 -23.55 3.24
CA LEU A 549 3.46 -23.89 3.84
C LEU A 549 4.54 -23.98 2.76
N HIS A 550 5.80 -23.84 3.20
CA HIS A 550 7.02 -24.04 2.40
C HIS A 550 7.14 -23.19 1.11
N THR A 551 6.39 -22.10 1.04
CA THR A 551 6.36 -21.14 -0.07
C THR A 551 6.73 -19.76 0.42
N VAL A 552 7.59 -19.08 -0.33
CA VAL A 552 7.96 -17.67 -0.12
C VAL A 552 7.14 -16.80 -1.07
N LEU A 553 6.46 -15.79 -0.51
CA LEU A 553 5.84 -14.72 -1.28
C LEU A 553 6.78 -13.53 -1.32
N LYS A 554 7.40 -13.32 -2.49
CA LYS A 554 8.30 -12.19 -2.75
C LYS A 554 7.48 -11.00 -3.24
N LEU A 555 7.58 -9.89 -2.52
CA LEU A 555 6.82 -8.65 -2.73
C LEU A 555 7.75 -7.53 -3.20
N THR A 556 7.50 -7.05 -4.41
CA THR A 556 8.23 -5.92 -5.02
C THR A 556 7.27 -4.75 -5.15
N PRO A 557 7.42 -3.65 -4.38
CA PRO A 557 6.63 -2.44 -4.56
C PRO A 557 6.81 -1.87 -5.97
N VAL A 558 5.73 -1.38 -6.57
CA VAL A 558 5.73 -0.74 -7.91
C VAL A 558 4.71 0.39 -7.90
N ALA A 559 5.01 1.52 -8.56
CA ALA A 559 4.09 2.56 -9.04
C ALA A 559 2.84 2.89 -8.19
N TYR A 560 1.83 2.00 -8.22
CA TYR A 560 0.53 2.15 -7.58
C TYR A 560 0.07 0.90 -6.78
N GLY A 561 0.97 -0.04 -6.47
CA GLY A 561 0.65 -1.32 -5.84
C GLY A 561 1.89 -2.15 -5.48
N CYS A 562 1.78 -3.47 -5.61
CA CYS A 562 2.88 -4.40 -5.34
C CYS A 562 2.78 -5.63 -6.26
N ARG A 563 3.90 -6.05 -6.84
CA ARG A 563 4.00 -7.33 -7.54
C ARG A 563 4.27 -8.43 -6.52
N VAL A 564 3.56 -9.56 -6.63
CA VAL A 564 3.79 -10.77 -5.84
C VAL A 564 4.28 -11.91 -6.72
N GLU A 565 5.38 -12.52 -6.32
CA GLU A 565 5.96 -13.74 -6.90
C GLU A 565 5.88 -14.87 -5.86
N SER A 566 5.32 -16.01 -6.23
CA SER A 566 5.12 -17.16 -5.33
C SER A 566 6.14 -18.26 -5.63
N ILE A 567 7.01 -18.58 -4.66
CA ILE A 567 8.20 -19.41 -4.86
C ILE A 567 8.12 -20.60 -3.89
N TYR A 568 7.71 -21.77 -4.38
CA TYR A 568 7.69 -23.03 -3.60
C TYR A 568 9.11 -23.61 -3.52
N LEU A 569 9.58 -23.92 -2.30
CA LEU A 569 10.97 -24.37 -2.09
C LEU A 569 11.16 -25.90 -2.20
N ASN A 570 10.27 -26.59 -2.91
CA ASN A 570 10.35 -28.02 -3.24
C ASN A 570 10.51 -28.93 -2.00
N VAL A 571 9.73 -28.66 -0.94
CA VAL A 571 9.63 -29.50 0.26
C VAL A 571 8.16 -29.71 0.60
N GLU A 572 7.71 -30.96 0.55
CA GLU A 572 6.32 -31.33 0.81
C GLU A 572 5.81 -30.90 2.20
N SER A 573 4.51 -30.60 2.29
CA SER A 573 3.81 -30.22 3.52
C SER A 573 2.31 -30.52 3.45
N VAL A 574 1.64 -30.53 4.59
CA VAL A 574 0.16 -30.59 4.63
C VAL A 574 -0.49 -29.27 4.19
N SER A 575 -1.66 -29.35 3.56
CA SER A 575 -2.50 -28.17 3.36
C SER A 575 -3.20 -27.78 4.66
N THR A 576 -3.03 -26.53 5.07
CA THR A 576 -3.71 -25.93 6.24
C THR A 576 -4.76 -24.88 5.84
N HIS A 577 -5.11 -24.82 4.55
CA HIS A 577 -6.06 -23.88 3.98
C HIS A 577 -7.48 -24.49 3.95
N ARG A 578 -8.43 -23.86 4.66
CA ARG A 578 -9.88 -24.12 4.54
C ARG A 578 -10.52 -22.95 3.79
N GLU A 579 -11.17 -23.26 2.67
CA GLU A 579 -11.97 -22.33 1.86
C GLU A 579 -13.24 -21.87 2.61
N ARG A 580 -14.03 -20.97 2.02
CA ARG A 580 -15.39 -20.66 2.53
C ARG A 580 -16.36 -21.74 2.07
N SER A 581 -17.08 -22.36 3.02
CA SER A 581 -18.09 -23.38 2.73
C SER A 581 -19.22 -22.82 1.85
N GLU A 582 -19.84 -23.66 1.01
CA GLU A 582 -20.98 -23.26 0.17
C GLU A 582 -22.21 -22.88 1.02
N ASP A 583 -22.36 -23.47 2.20
CA ASP A 583 -23.50 -23.19 3.08
C ASP A 583 -23.35 -21.84 3.80
N ALA A 584 -22.12 -21.38 4.08
CA ALA A 584 -21.86 -20.01 4.53
C ALA A 584 -22.05 -18.95 3.43
N LYS A 585 -22.22 -19.34 2.15
CA LYS A 585 -22.61 -18.42 1.06
C LYS A 585 -24.13 -18.30 0.90
N LYS A 586 -24.90 -19.22 1.48
CA LYS A 586 -26.36 -19.19 1.46
C LYS A 586 -26.84 -18.37 2.67
N GLY A 587 -27.82 -17.49 2.43
CA GLY A 587 -28.50 -16.78 3.51
C GLY A 587 -29.27 -17.72 4.45
N PRO A 588 -29.82 -17.22 5.57
CA PRO A 588 -30.43 -18.03 6.62
C PRO A 588 -31.46 -19.04 6.10
N ASN A 589 -31.34 -20.28 6.60
CA ASN A 589 -31.93 -21.47 6.00
C ASN A 589 -33.48 -21.45 5.90
N PRO A 590 -34.07 -22.11 4.87
CA PRO A 590 -35.53 -22.11 4.65
C PRO A 590 -36.36 -22.63 5.82
N LEU A 591 -35.81 -23.47 6.70
CA LEU A 591 -36.51 -24.10 7.83
C LEU A 591 -37.01 -23.11 8.90
N MET A 592 -36.54 -21.86 8.90
CA MET A 592 -37.15 -20.80 9.73
C MET A 592 -38.48 -20.26 9.16
N ARG A 593 -38.90 -20.68 7.95
CA ARG A 593 -40.25 -20.48 7.43
C ARG A 593 -41.17 -21.63 7.80
N ARG A 594 -41.65 -21.67 9.06
CA ARG A 594 -42.80 -22.53 9.41
C ARG A 594 -44.12 -21.87 8.99
N ASN A 595 -44.72 -22.44 7.95
CA ASN A 595 -46.16 -22.48 7.63
C ASN A 595 -47.03 -21.36 8.21
N SER A 596 -47.12 -20.22 7.52
CA SER A 596 -48.33 -19.40 7.57
C SER A 596 -49.26 -19.84 6.43
N VAL A 597 -50.44 -20.35 6.78
CA VAL A 597 -51.46 -20.71 5.78
C VAL A 597 -52.16 -19.44 5.34
N THR A 598 -51.87 -18.96 4.13
CA THR A 598 -52.59 -17.85 3.51
C THR A 598 -53.86 -18.38 2.80
N PRO A 599 -55.06 -17.87 3.12
CA PRO A 599 -56.27 -18.20 2.38
C PRO A 599 -56.21 -17.76 0.90
N LEU A 600 -56.86 -18.52 0.01
CA LEU A 600 -56.88 -18.27 -1.43
C LEU A 600 -57.93 -17.23 -1.85
N ALA A 601 -57.47 -16.01 -2.16
CA ALA A 601 -58.11 -14.97 -3.00
C ALA A 601 -57.11 -13.80 -3.12
N SER A 602 -56.89 -13.10 -4.25
CA SER A 602 -57.40 -13.15 -5.63
C SER A 602 -56.30 -12.56 -6.58
N PRO A 603 -56.42 -12.59 -7.93
CA PRO A 603 -55.24 -12.70 -8.82
C PRO A 603 -54.40 -11.44 -9.09
N GLU A 604 -53.19 -11.65 -9.64
CA GLU A 604 -52.19 -10.63 -10.01
C GLU A 604 -52.64 -9.67 -11.14
N PRO A 605 -52.24 -8.39 -11.09
CA PRO A 605 -51.96 -7.59 -12.28
C PRO A 605 -50.53 -7.82 -12.78
N THR A 606 -50.39 -8.07 -14.08
CA THR A 606 -49.17 -8.58 -14.75
C THR A 606 -47.94 -7.66 -14.73
N LYS A 607 -46.76 -8.30 -14.81
CA LYS A 607 -45.43 -7.68 -14.97
C LYS A 607 -45.37 -6.72 -16.17
N LYS A 608 -44.74 -5.56 -16.01
CA LYS A 608 -44.27 -4.72 -17.14
C LYS A 608 -42.78 -5.01 -17.45
N PRO A 609 -42.37 -5.06 -18.73
CA PRO A 609 -41.02 -5.46 -19.14
C PRO A 609 -40.00 -4.30 -19.13
N ARG A 610 -38.73 -4.65 -19.41
CA ARG A 610 -37.62 -3.72 -19.61
C ARG A 610 -37.83 -2.83 -20.85
N ILE A 611 -37.32 -1.61 -20.82
CA ILE A 611 -37.18 -0.74 -21.99
C ILE A 611 -35.69 -0.64 -22.35
N ASN A 612 -35.39 -0.81 -23.64
CA ASN A 612 -34.12 -0.51 -24.30
C ASN A 612 -34.42 0.45 -25.46
N SER A 613 -33.37 1.05 -26.05
CA SER A 613 -33.40 2.00 -27.18
C SER A 613 -34.17 3.32 -26.96
N PHE A 614 -33.64 4.41 -27.51
CA PHE A 614 -34.21 5.74 -27.40
C PHE A 614 -33.81 6.57 -28.63
N GLU A 615 -34.52 6.42 -29.74
CA GLU A 615 -34.42 7.28 -30.92
C GLU A 615 -35.72 7.24 -31.73
N GLU A 616 -36.06 8.39 -32.31
CA GLU A 616 -37.07 8.68 -33.35
C GLU A 616 -38.44 7.96 -33.37
N HIS A 617 -39.51 8.70 -33.06
CA HIS A 617 -40.29 9.38 -34.13
C HIS A 617 -41.32 10.41 -33.58
N VAL A 618 -41.96 11.16 -34.48
CA VAL A 618 -42.66 12.42 -34.19
C VAL A 618 -44.19 12.34 -34.31
N ALA A 619 -44.84 13.12 -33.45
CA ALA A 619 -46.27 13.37 -33.22
C ALA A 619 -47.29 13.29 -34.39
N SER A 620 -48.52 12.90 -34.02
CA SER A 620 -49.75 13.67 -34.30
C SER A 620 -50.82 13.29 -33.25
N THR A 621 -51.58 14.22 -32.66
CA THR A 621 -52.86 14.80 -33.15
C THR A 621 -53.40 15.75 -32.06
N SER A 622 -54.35 16.67 -32.28
CA SER A 622 -54.74 17.47 -33.46
C SER A 622 -55.75 18.55 -32.99
N ALA A 623 -55.65 19.81 -33.45
CA ALA A 623 -56.67 20.83 -33.16
C ALA A 623 -56.67 22.00 -34.18
N ALA A 624 -57.83 22.18 -34.83
CA ALA A 624 -58.33 23.38 -35.54
C ALA A 624 -57.53 24.03 -36.70
N LEU A 625 -58.19 24.07 -37.86
CA LEU A 625 -57.99 24.93 -39.05
C LEU A 625 -58.81 26.25 -38.88
N PRO A 626 -58.85 27.27 -39.79
CA PRO A 626 -58.61 27.29 -41.26
C PRO A 626 -57.84 28.54 -41.81
N SER A 627 -57.68 28.83 -43.12
CA SER A 627 -57.44 28.04 -44.36
C SER A 627 -57.21 29.01 -45.56
N CYS A 628 -56.39 28.66 -46.57
CA CYS A 628 -56.50 29.16 -47.95
C CYS A 628 -55.77 28.24 -48.95
N LEU A 629 -56.04 28.38 -50.27
CA LEU A 629 -55.72 27.44 -51.38
C LEU A 629 -54.90 28.15 -52.50
N PRO A 630 -54.76 27.59 -53.73
CA PRO A 630 -53.97 26.45 -54.26
C PRO A 630 -52.91 26.98 -55.30
N PRO A 631 -52.43 26.30 -56.39
CA PRO A 631 -52.36 24.87 -56.85
C PRO A 631 -50.90 24.31 -56.88
N GLU A 632 -50.57 23.00 -57.01
CA GLU A 632 -50.86 21.94 -58.02
C GLU A 632 -50.13 22.14 -59.39
N VAL A 633 -49.64 21.14 -60.17
CA VAL A 633 -50.01 19.71 -60.39
C VAL A 633 -48.72 18.79 -60.59
N PRO A 634 -48.69 17.52 -61.12
CA PRO A 634 -47.58 16.52 -60.94
C PRO A 634 -46.84 16.10 -62.25
N THR A 635 -46.13 14.94 -62.31
CA THR A 635 -46.27 13.83 -63.35
C THR A 635 -45.19 12.68 -63.34
N GLN A 636 -45.65 11.44 -63.04
CA GLN A 636 -45.28 10.08 -63.57
C GLN A 636 -43.91 9.34 -63.36
N LEU A 637 -43.89 8.08 -63.86
CA LEU A 637 -43.08 6.85 -63.63
C LEU A 637 -42.53 6.31 -65.01
N PRO A 638 -42.06 5.04 -65.22
CA PRO A 638 -41.21 4.08 -64.47
C PRO A 638 -40.03 3.49 -65.34
N GLY A 639 -39.25 2.49 -64.85
CA GLY A 639 -38.91 1.33 -65.73
C GLY A 639 -37.58 0.54 -65.56
N GLN A 640 -37.72 -0.78 -65.33
CA GLN A 640 -36.85 -1.91 -65.77
C GLN A 640 -35.43 -2.15 -65.18
N LYS A 641 -34.80 -3.25 -65.62
CA LYS A 641 -34.00 -4.22 -64.82
C LYS A 641 -33.16 -5.16 -65.74
N TRP A 642 -32.37 -6.07 -65.15
CA TRP A 642 -31.54 -7.18 -65.71
C TRP A 642 -30.07 -6.83 -66.07
N ASP A 643 -29.07 -7.74 -66.03
CA ASP A 643 -28.79 -8.93 -65.19
C ASP A 643 -27.27 -9.32 -65.37
N ASP A 644 -26.78 -10.37 -64.68
CA ASP A 644 -25.36 -10.80 -64.59
C ASP A 644 -24.64 -11.19 -65.90
N TRP A 645 -23.30 -11.01 -65.95
CA TRP A 645 -22.37 -12.11 -66.30
C TRP A 645 -20.90 -11.92 -65.87
N SER A 646 -20.07 -12.95 -66.06
CA SER A 646 -18.83 -13.19 -65.28
C SER A 646 -17.56 -13.52 -66.08
N SER A 647 -16.40 -13.34 -65.42
CA SER A 647 -15.17 -14.16 -65.51
C SER A 647 -14.05 -13.86 -66.55
N SER A 648 -12.90 -13.39 -66.01
CA SER A 648 -11.53 -13.95 -66.20
C SER A 648 -10.56 -13.52 -67.33
N SER A 649 -9.42 -12.94 -66.91
CA SER A 649 -8.01 -13.12 -67.40
C SER A 649 -7.63 -12.66 -68.84
N HIS A 650 -6.46 -12.07 -69.16
CA HIS A 650 -5.06 -12.27 -68.69
C HIS A 650 -4.10 -11.09 -69.03
N LEU A 651 -2.93 -11.00 -68.34
CA LEU A 651 -1.58 -10.48 -68.74
C LEU A 651 -1.44 -9.01 -69.28
N VAL A 652 -0.61 -8.09 -68.73
CA VAL A 652 0.89 -8.04 -68.59
C VAL A 652 1.59 -7.91 -69.96
N PRO A 653 2.45 -6.88 -70.27
CA PRO A 653 3.60 -6.48 -69.43
C PRO A 653 4.03 -4.98 -69.35
N MET A 654 4.89 -4.71 -68.36
CA MET A 654 6.05 -3.77 -68.30
C MET A 654 5.97 -2.34 -68.90
N ARG A 655 6.18 -1.36 -68.02
CA ARG A 655 7.54 -0.81 -67.78
C ARG A 655 7.74 -0.40 -66.33
#